data_AF-A0A257CLR9-F1
#
_entry.id   AF-A0A257CLR9-F1
#
_cell.length_a   1.000
_cell.length_b   1.000
_cell.length_c   1.000
_cell.angle_alpha   90.00
_cell.angle_beta   90.00
_cell.angle_gamma   90.00
#
_symmetry.space_group_name_H-M   'P 1'
#
loop_
_entity.id
_entity.type
_entity.pdbx_description
1 polymer ?
#
loop_
_entity_poly.entity_id
_entity_poly.type
_entity_poly.pdbx_seq_one_letter_code
_entity_poly.pdbx_strand_id
1 'polypeptide(L)'
;MNAPTRIQEVTPQVITFLLDGKPAEAFEGESILKAAERSGVCIPHLCYKDGLRADGNCRACVVEIKGERTLAPSCCRNVTPGMEVQATNERAVKSQKMVLEMLLSDMPDTGYKWTDAVRPEPVEGLAMASTSSARTAVGQHGELSDWAARMDVTVRPELNALRRAQPKADMSHPAMAVNLDACIQCNRCVRACREEQVNDVIGYALRGSHSEIVFDLNDPMGDSTCVACGECVQACPTGALMPKTQVGSQIVDKKVDSVCPFCGVGCLLTYNVKDNVIVSVDGRDGPANHSRLCVKGRFGFDYAASPQRLTVPLIRKAGVSKDPEMLQHLNRDTADWSDVFREATWDEALALTAGTLKGLRDTYGKKSLAGFGSAKGSNEEAYLFQKLVRTGFGSNNVDHCTRLCHASSVAALLEGVGSGAVSNQVNDVEHSDLIFVIGSNPTSNHPVAATWMKNAAKKGAKIVLADPRITDIGKHAWRTLQFKADTDVAMLNALIHVVIEEGLADQDFIAKRASNYEALRENVKGYSPEAMAPICGIPAHTLREVARAFASAKGAMILWGMGVSQHVHGTDNARCLIALVTVTGQIGKPGSGLHPLRGQNNVQGASDAGLIPMMFPNYQRVTNKAAHDWFENFWDTKLDDQPGYTVVEIMHKALAPDSDPHKVRGMYIMGENPAMSDPDLNHARHALASLGHLVVQDIFMTETAWLADVVLPATAWPEKDGTVSNTDRMVQLGKKAIDPPGQAKPDLWIIQEIAARLGPHAPPLHGSLPPEGASPALGRPGGGRTLACGYPGESDGVALVYDEMRQAMHAAISGITWERLQRESSVTYPCLSADDPGAPTVFIDKFATDDGRVHLVPADIIPADERPDAEFPFVLITGRQLEHWHTGSMTRRATVLDALEPMATASMCGADMQAMGLDAGDVITVLSRRGQVVIHVRRDDGTPVGAVFMPFAYYEAAANLMTNAALDPFGKIPEFKYCAVAIRRGGVVAAVSGYGANSAPAE
;
A
#
# COMPACT_ATOMS: atom_id res chain seq x y z
N MET A 1 -6.97 -27.53 -5.73
CA MET A 1 -6.26 -28.54 -6.53
C MET A 1 -4.86 -28.67 -5.93
N ASN A 2 -4.34 -29.89 -5.74
CA ASN A 2 -3.00 -30.08 -5.18
C ASN A 2 -1.95 -29.46 -6.12
N ALA A 3 -1.03 -28.65 -5.58
CA ALA A 3 0.11 -28.16 -6.35
C ALA A 3 0.91 -29.37 -6.87
N PRO A 4 1.28 -29.42 -8.16
CA PRO A 4 1.92 -30.60 -8.72
C PRO A 4 3.32 -30.80 -8.11
N THR A 5 3.58 -32.01 -7.61
CA THR A 5 4.85 -32.39 -6.95
C THR A 5 5.99 -32.70 -7.93
N ARG A 6 5.77 -32.56 -9.25
CA ARG A 6 6.77 -32.83 -10.30
C ARG A 6 6.77 -31.70 -11.34
N ILE A 7 7.95 -31.14 -11.65
CA ILE A 7 8.13 -30.07 -12.66
C ILE A 7 7.51 -30.45 -14.02
N GLN A 8 7.54 -31.73 -14.39
CA GLN A 8 6.96 -32.25 -15.64
C GLN A 8 5.42 -32.16 -15.69
N GLU A 9 4.73 -32.05 -14.55
CA GLU A 9 3.26 -31.86 -14.50
C GLU A 9 2.85 -30.37 -14.59
N VAL A 10 3.82 -29.45 -14.49
CA VAL A 10 3.64 -27.99 -14.61
C VAL A 10 4.26 -27.44 -15.90
N THR A 11 4.99 -28.26 -16.66
CA THR A 11 5.58 -27.84 -17.94
C THR A 11 4.48 -27.87 -19.00
N PRO A 12 4.08 -26.73 -19.59
CA PRO A 12 3.06 -26.71 -20.62
C PRO A 12 3.50 -27.61 -21.77
N GLN A 13 2.62 -28.48 -22.27
CA GLN A 13 2.96 -29.30 -23.42
C GLN A 13 3.28 -28.39 -24.61
N VAL A 14 4.44 -28.62 -25.23
CA VAL A 14 4.84 -27.89 -26.43
C VAL A 14 4.24 -28.60 -27.63
N ILE A 15 3.53 -27.83 -28.45
CA ILE A 15 2.94 -28.29 -29.71
C ILE A 15 3.64 -27.60 -30.88
N THR A 16 3.81 -28.34 -31.97
CA THR A 16 4.45 -27.84 -33.20
C THR A 16 3.39 -27.47 -34.24
N PHE A 17 3.63 -26.36 -34.93
CA PHE A 17 2.79 -25.86 -36.01
C PHE A 17 3.66 -25.16 -37.07
N LEU A 18 3.08 -24.81 -38.22
CA LEU A 18 3.75 -24.03 -39.26
C LEU A 18 3.27 -22.58 -39.19
N LEU A 19 4.19 -21.63 -39.02
CA LEU A 19 3.96 -20.20 -39.10
C LEU A 19 4.74 -19.63 -40.28
N ASP A 20 4.04 -19.06 -41.27
CA ASP A 20 4.63 -18.54 -42.51
C ASP A 20 5.55 -19.56 -43.21
N GLY A 21 5.12 -20.84 -43.17
CA GLY A 21 5.88 -21.97 -43.76
C GLY A 21 7.09 -22.43 -42.95
N LYS A 22 7.37 -21.82 -41.79
CA LYS A 22 8.46 -22.23 -40.88
C LYS A 22 7.90 -23.02 -39.69
N PRO A 23 8.57 -24.08 -39.23
CA PRO A 23 8.23 -24.73 -37.96
C PRO A 23 8.31 -23.73 -36.80
N ALA A 24 7.27 -23.70 -35.98
CA ALA A 24 7.17 -22.89 -34.78
C ALA A 24 6.61 -23.72 -33.62
N GLU A 25 6.92 -23.30 -32.40
CA GLU A 25 6.50 -23.96 -31.16
C GLU A 25 5.53 -23.07 -30.39
N ALA A 26 4.46 -23.69 -29.90
CA ALA A 26 3.46 -23.05 -29.04
C ALA A 26 3.26 -23.87 -27.77
N PHE A 27 2.89 -23.22 -26.67
CA PHE A 27 2.37 -23.93 -25.52
C PHE A 27 0.93 -24.35 -25.77
N GLU A 28 0.50 -25.50 -25.24
CA GLU A 28 -0.88 -25.94 -25.34
C GLU A 28 -1.83 -24.86 -24.80
N GLY A 29 -2.85 -24.50 -25.59
CA GLY A 29 -3.80 -23.43 -25.26
C GLY A 29 -3.30 -22.01 -25.55
N GLU A 30 -2.08 -21.83 -26.02
CA GLU A 30 -1.55 -20.51 -26.40
C GLU A 30 -2.19 -19.99 -27.69
N SER A 31 -2.50 -18.69 -27.71
CA SER A 31 -3.03 -18.03 -28.91
C SER A 31 -1.98 -17.94 -30.03
N ILE A 32 -2.43 -17.94 -31.28
CA ILE A 32 -1.55 -17.72 -32.45
C ILE A 32 -0.78 -16.40 -32.31
N LEU A 33 -1.41 -15.35 -31.77
CA LEU A 33 -0.76 -14.05 -31.58
C LEU A 33 0.50 -14.15 -30.70
N LYS A 34 0.39 -14.77 -29.52
CA LYS A 34 1.51 -14.96 -28.60
C LYS A 34 2.60 -15.88 -29.16
N ALA A 35 2.20 -16.98 -29.80
CA ALA A 35 3.15 -17.90 -30.44
C ALA A 35 3.92 -17.23 -31.58
N ALA A 36 3.25 -16.37 -32.37
CA ALA A 36 3.87 -15.59 -33.43
C ALA A 36 4.85 -14.55 -32.87
N GLU A 37 4.47 -13.83 -31.82
CA GLU A 37 5.33 -12.86 -31.14
C GLU A 37 6.61 -13.52 -30.61
N ARG A 38 6.50 -14.67 -29.93
CA ARG A 38 7.69 -15.43 -29.46
C ARG A 38 8.56 -15.93 -30.61
N SER A 39 7.97 -16.18 -31.78
CA SER A 39 8.67 -16.59 -33.00
C SER A 39 9.23 -15.41 -33.81
N GLY A 40 9.13 -14.17 -33.29
CA GLY A 40 9.60 -12.96 -33.95
C GLY A 40 8.70 -12.45 -35.07
N VAL A 41 7.50 -13.02 -35.25
CA VAL A 41 6.54 -12.61 -36.28
C VAL A 41 5.57 -11.58 -35.68
N CYS A 42 5.69 -10.33 -36.14
CA CYS A 42 4.85 -9.24 -35.69
C CYS A 42 3.47 -9.25 -36.40
N ILE A 43 2.39 -9.34 -35.62
CA ILE A 43 1.01 -9.23 -36.12
C ILE A 43 0.36 -7.97 -35.54
N PRO A 44 -0.24 -7.08 -36.36
CA PRO A 44 -0.84 -5.85 -35.88
C PRO A 44 -2.04 -6.11 -34.96
N HIS A 45 -2.14 -5.39 -33.85
CA HIS A 45 -3.20 -5.58 -32.87
C HIS A 45 -3.46 -4.30 -32.07
N LEU A 46 -4.75 -4.03 -31.78
CA LEU A 46 -5.19 -2.80 -31.09
C LEU A 46 -6.23 -3.05 -29.99
N CYS A 47 -6.99 -4.14 -30.05
CA CYS A 47 -7.89 -4.53 -28.96
C CYS A 47 -7.27 -5.57 -28.04
N TYR A 48 -6.16 -6.19 -28.41
CA TYR A 48 -5.47 -7.20 -27.59
C TYR A 48 -4.51 -6.53 -26.60
N LYS A 49 -4.53 -6.90 -25.33
CA LYS A 49 -3.54 -6.48 -24.33
C LYS A 49 -3.37 -7.63 -23.35
N ASP A 50 -2.14 -7.95 -22.96
CA ASP A 50 -1.90 -8.99 -21.96
C ASP A 50 -2.66 -8.70 -20.66
N GLY A 51 -3.10 -9.77 -19.99
CA GLY A 51 -3.96 -9.70 -18.80
C GLY A 51 -5.45 -9.51 -19.12
N LEU A 52 -5.82 -8.92 -20.26
CA LEU A 52 -7.22 -8.80 -20.66
C LEU A 52 -7.67 -10.00 -21.50
N ARG A 53 -8.92 -10.44 -21.32
CA ARG A 53 -9.57 -11.40 -22.22
C ARG A 53 -9.47 -10.93 -23.67
N ALA A 54 -9.27 -11.83 -24.63
CA ALA A 54 -9.21 -11.46 -26.04
C ALA A 54 -10.59 -11.46 -26.72
N ASP A 55 -11.01 -10.31 -27.29
CA ASP A 55 -12.33 -10.18 -27.96
C ASP A 55 -12.24 -10.27 -29.49
N GLY A 56 -11.05 -10.06 -30.06
CA GLY A 56 -10.88 -10.00 -31.51
C GLY A 56 -11.66 -8.85 -32.17
N ASN A 57 -12.00 -7.80 -31.43
CA ASN A 57 -12.88 -6.71 -31.87
C ASN A 57 -12.25 -5.83 -32.97
N CYS A 58 -10.96 -5.48 -32.84
CA CYS A 58 -10.31 -4.56 -33.79
C CYS A 58 -10.13 -5.15 -35.20
N ARG A 59 -10.12 -6.49 -35.34
CA ARG A 59 -9.82 -7.21 -36.59
C ARG A 59 -8.46 -6.90 -37.23
N ALA A 60 -7.59 -6.15 -36.56
CA ALA A 60 -6.23 -5.88 -37.04
C ALA A 60 -5.39 -7.15 -37.06
N CYS A 61 -5.57 -8.07 -36.11
CA CYS A 61 -4.70 -9.25 -35.96
C CYS A 61 -5.13 -10.46 -36.80
N VAL A 62 -5.75 -10.26 -37.96
CA VAL A 62 -6.27 -11.37 -38.77
C VAL A 62 -5.14 -12.10 -39.51
N VAL A 63 -5.18 -13.42 -39.50
CA VAL A 63 -4.24 -14.32 -40.19
C VAL A 63 -5.00 -15.34 -41.04
N GLU A 64 -4.35 -15.95 -42.02
CA GLU A 64 -4.91 -17.05 -42.79
C GLU A 64 -4.51 -18.38 -42.17
N ILE A 65 -5.49 -19.28 -41.99
CA ILE A 65 -5.27 -20.64 -41.49
C ILE A 65 -5.65 -21.60 -42.61
N LYS A 66 -4.75 -22.52 -42.97
CA LYS A 66 -4.98 -23.47 -44.07
C LYS A 66 -6.22 -24.32 -43.77
N GLY A 67 -7.11 -24.39 -44.76
CA GLY A 67 -8.39 -25.09 -44.65
C GLY A 67 -9.55 -24.22 -44.13
N GLU A 68 -9.28 -23.02 -43.61
CA GLU A 68 -10.34 -22.07 -43.23
C GLU A 68 -10.69 -21.13 -44.39
N ARG A 69 -12.00 -20.84 -44.56
CA ARG A 69 -12.48 -19.93 -45.60
C ARG A 69 -12.17 -18.47 -45.30
N THR A 70 -12.26 -18.08 -44.04
CA THR A 70 -12.18 -16.68 -43.57
C THR A 70 -10.89 -16.44 -42.82
N LEU A 71 -10.36 -15.21 -42.89
CA LEU A 71 -9.25 -14.83 -42.03
C LEU A 71 -9.68 -14.84 -40.55
N ALA A 72 -8.84 -15.43 -39.71
CA ALA A 72 -9.12 -15.64 -38.30
C ALA A 72 -8.35 -14.64 -37.44
N PRO A 73 -8.96 -14.06 -36.39
CA PRO A 73 -8.23 -13.20 -35.46
C PRO A 73 -7.25 -14.04 -34.63
N SER A 74 -5.94 -13.81 -34.79
CA SER A 74 -4.90 -14.60 -34.12
C SER A 74 -4.96 -14.55 -32.59
N CYS A 75 -5.51 -13.47 -32.01
CA CYS A 75 -5.67 -13.35 -30.56
C CYS A 75 -6.77 -14.24 -29.96
N CYS A 76 -7.72 -14.73 -30.76
CA CYS A 76 -8.84 -15.56 -30.28
C CYS A 76 -8.76 -17.01 -30.78
N ARG A 77 -7.64 -17.40 -31.40
CA ARG A 77 -7.41 -18.74 -31.92
C ARG A 77 -6.21 -19.33 -31.22
N ASN A 78 -6.40 -20.49 -30.60
CA ASN A 78 -5.32 -21.26 -30.00
C ASN A 78 -4.61 -22.09 -31.06
N VAL A 79 -3.30 -22.26 -30.92
CA VAL A 79 -2.52 -23.13 -31.79
C VAL A 79 -2.95 -24.59 -31.55
N THR A 80 -3.01 -25.38 -32.62
CA THR A 80 -3.22 -26.84 -32.55
C THR A 80 -2.08 -27.57 -33.26
N PRO A 81 -1.76 -28.82 -32.88
CA PRO A 81 -0.73 -29.60 -33.56
C PRO A 81 -0.96 -29.66 -35.09
N GLY A 82 0.08 -29.36 -35.86
CA GLY A 82 0.03 -29.37 -37.32
C GLY A 82 -0.79 -28.24 -37.97
N MET A 83 -1.23 -27.24 -37.20
CA MET A 83 -1.88 -26.05 -37.75
C MET A 83 -0.91 -25.33 -38.71
N GLU A 84 -1.41 -24.86 -39.86
CA GLU A 84 -0.64 -24.05 -40.80
C GLU A 84 -1.22 -22.64 -40.86
N VAL A 85 -0.46 -21.67 -40.37
CA VAL A 85 -0.82 -20.26 -40.26
C VAL A 85 0.04 -19.43 -41.20
N GLN A 86 -0.59 -18.53 -41.94
CA GLN A 86 0.05 -17.52 -42.79
C GLN A 86 -0.33 -16.14 -42.25
N ALA A 87 0.58 -15.51 -41.52
CA ALA A 87 0.44 -14.19 -40.93
C ALA A 87 0.89 -13.07 -41.87
N THR A 88 1.84 -13.34 -42.76
CA THR A 88 2.50 -12.33 -43.61
C THR A 88 2.17 -12.44 -45.10
N ASN A 89 1.25 -13.33 -45.48
CA ASN A 89 0.84 -13.46 -46.88
C ASN A 89 0.01 -12.24 -47.37
N GLU A 90 -0.07 -12.08 -48.69
CA GLU A 90 -0.71 -10.91 -49.31
C GLU A 90 -2.17 -10.73 -48.83
N ARG A 91 -2.92 -11.83 -48.70
CA ARG A 91 -4.32 -11.81 -48.28
C ARG A 91 -4.50 -11.29 -46.86
N ALA A 92 -3.71 -11.79 -45.90
CA ALA A 92 -3.76 -11.34 -44.51
C ALA A 92 -3.31 -9.88 -44.42
N VAL A 93 -2.13 -9.55 -44.96
CA VAL A 93 -1.54 -8.19 -44.91
C VAL A 93 -2.47 -7.15 -45.53
N LYS A 94 -3.10 -7.44 -46.67
CA LYS A 94 -4.07 -6.52 -47.29
C LYS A 94 -5.26 -6.22 -46.37
N SER A 95 -5.79 -7.24 -45.68
CA SER A 95 -6.89 -7.06 -44.73
C SER A 95 -6.44 -6.28 -43.49
N GLN A 96 -5.25 -6.57 -42.97
CA GLN A 96 -4.66 -5.87 -41.83
C GLN A 96 -4.47 -4.38 -42.12
N LYS A 97 -3.85 -4.04 -43.27
CA LYS A 97 -3.66 -2.65 -43.73
C LYS A 97 -4.98 -1.91 -43.92
N MET A 98 -5.99 -2.56 -44.51
CA MET A 98 -7.32 -1.97 -44.71
C MET A 98 -7.99 -1.60 -43.38
N VAL A 99 -7.89 -2.45 -42.36
CA VAL A 99 -8.41 -2.17 -41.01
C VAL A 99 -7.73 -0.96 -40.39
N LEU A 100 -6.39 -0.92 -40.44
CA LEU A 100 -5.63 0.23 -39.92
C LEU A 100 -5.98 1.53 -40.66
N GLU A 101 -6.16 1.47 -41.98
CA GLU A 101 -6.56 2.62 -42.81
C GLU A 101 -7.94 3.17 -42.39
N MET A 102 -8.93 2.29 -42.21
CA MET A 102 -10.27 2.68 -41.75
C MET A 102 -10.23 3.32 -40.36
N LEU A 103 -9.51 2.72 -39.41
CA LEU A 103 -9.40 3.28 -38.07
C LEU A 103 -8.67 4.63 -38.07
N LEU A 104 -7.60 4.76 -38.86
CA LEU A 104 -6.82 6.00 -38.96
C LEU A 104 -7.61 7.13 -39.63
N SER A 105 -8.50 6.80 -40.57
CA SER A 105 -9.36 7.80 -41.25
C SER A 105 -10.35 8.50 -40.32
N ASP A 106 -10.72 7.83 -39.22
CA ASP A 106 -11.71 8.33 -38.25
C ASP A 106 -11.08 9.09 -37.08
N MET A 107 -9.74 9.13 -37.00
CA MET A 107 -9.00 9.84 -35.96
C MET A 107 -9.07 11.37 -36.14
N PRO A 108 -8.94 12.16 -35.04
CA PRO A 108 -8.79 13.61 -35.13
C PRO A 108 -7.49 13.99 -35.85
N ASP A 109 -7.41 15.21 -36.39
CA ASP A 109 -6.20 15.65 -37.09
C ASP A 109 -5.00 15.82 -36.15
N THR A 110 -5.28 16.17 -34.88
CA THR A 110 -4.29 16.22 -33.79
C THR A 110 -4.62 15.13 -32.78
N GLY A 111 -3.65 14.24 -32.52
CA GLY A 111 -3.83 13.16 -31.57
C GLY A 111 -3.42 13.52 -30.15
N TYR A 112 -3.91 12.74 -29.20
CA TYR A 112 -3.74 13.00 -27.77
C TYR A 112 -2.61 12.19 -27.12
N LYS A 113 -2.34 10.99 -27.65
CA LYS A 113 -1.32 10.07 -27.14
C LYS A 113 -0.25 9.87 -28.19
N TRP A 114 0.98 10.22 -27.82
CA TRP A 114 2.13 10.14 -28.71
C TRP A 114 3.02 8.97 -28.34
N THR A 115 3.49 8.26 -29.35
CA THR A 115 4.54 7.25 -29.22
C THR A 115 5.86 7.80 -29.72
N ASP A 116 6.94 7.33 -29.11
CA ASP A 116 8.31 7.62 -29.53
C ASP A 116 8.59 6.84 -30.81
N ALA A 117 8.02 7.29 -31.94
CA ALA A 117 8.28 6.69 -33.24
C ALA A 117 9.73 7.00 -33.69
N VAL A 118 10.71 6.39 -33.02
CA VAL A 118 11.97 6.02 -33.64
C VAL A 118 11.62 4.97 -34.68
N ARG A 119 12.04 5.15 -35.95
CA ARG A 119 11.83 4.13 -36.99
C ARG A 119 12.25 2.76 -36.42
N PRO A 120 11.35 1.79 -36.27
CA PRO A 120 11.80 0.45 -35.95
C PRO A 120 12.71 -0.04 -37.10
N GLU A 121 13.75 -0.80 -36.75
CA GLU A 121 14.49 -1.62 -37.70
C GLU A 121 13.49 -2.40 -38.59
N PRO A 122 13.74 -2.56 -39.89
CA PRO A 122 12.82 -3.23 -40.80
C PRO A 122 12.44 -4.62 -40.27
N VAL A 123 11.15 -4.97 -40.35
CA VAL A 123 10.71 -6.35 -40.13
C VAL A 123 11.25 -7.21 -41.28
N GLU A 124 12.02 -8.25 -40.98
CA GLU A 124 12.43 -9.23 -42.00
C GLU A 124 11.18 -9.78 -42.72
N GLY A 125 11.09 -9.57 -44.04
CA GLY A 125 10.02 -10.09 -44.88
C GLY A 125 9.04 -9.07 -45.47
N LEU A 126 9.14 -7.78 -45.12
CA LEU A 126 8.35 -6.71 -45.75
C LEU A 126 9.28 -5.69 -46.41
N ALA A 127 9.47 -5.79 -47.73
CA ALA A 127 10.23 -4.81 -48.50
C ALA A 127 9.49 -3.47 -48.54
N MET A 128 10.21 -2.37 -48.26
CA MET A 128 9.68 -1.00 -48.31
C MET A 128 10.55 -0.11 -49.21
N ALA A 129 9.89 0.62 -50.10
CA ALA A 129 10.49 1.66 -50.94
C ALA A 129 10.61 2.98 -50.17
N SER A 130 11.73 3.68 -50.36
CA SER A 130 12.06 4.93 -49.66
C SER A 130 11.48 6.16 -50.36
N THR A 131 10.63 6.93 -49.69
CA THR A 131 10.35 8.39 -49.86
C THR A 131 9.48 8.84 -48.67
N SER A 132 9.36 10.07 -48.17
CA SER A 132 10.18 11.29 -48.09
C SER A 132 9.52 12.22 -47.04
N SER A 133 10.35 12.91 -46.25
CA SER A 133 10.18 14.28 -45.67
C SER A 133 8.97 14.81 -44.84
N ALA A 134 7.85 14.12 -44.55
CA ALA A 134 6.80 14.71 -43.69
C ALA A 134 7.03 14.38 -42.19
N ARG A 135 7.63 15.31 -41.42
CA ARG A 135 8.18 15.04 -40.07
C ARG A 135 7.33 15.55 -38.90
N THR A 136 6.02 15.79 -39.05
CA THR A 136 5.20 16.47 -38.02
C THR A 136 3.94 15.73 -37.50
N ALA A 137 3.63 14.50 -37.95
CA ALA A 137 2.41 13.77 -37.52
C ALA A 137 2.61 12.28 -37.18
N VAL A 138 3.86 11.81 -37.07
CA VAL A 138 4.17 10.38 -36.83
C VAL A 138 4.03 10.07 -35.33
N GLY A 139 3.38 8.95 -34.98
CA GLY A 139 3.16 8.53 -33.57
C GLY A 139 1.88 9.08 -32.93
N GLN A 140 1.21 9.95 -33.67
CA GLN A 140 -0.20 10.31 -33.66
C GLN A 140 -1.10 10.00 -32.46
N HIS A 141 -1.56 8.77 -32.58
CA HIS A 141 -2.75 8.18 -32.03
C HIS A 141 -2.33 6.88 -31.32
N GLY A 142 -1.20 6.95 -30.62
CA GLY A 142 -0.58 5.85 -29.89
C GLY A 142 -0.33 4.60 -30.75
N GLU A 143 -0.76 3.45 -30.23
CA GLU A 143 -0.52 2.14 -30.87
C GLU A 143 -1.07 2.05 -32.31
N LEU A 144 -2.13 2.81 -32.64
CA LEU A 144 -2.69 2.84 -33.99
C LEU A 144 -1.70 3.46 -34.98
N SER A 145 -1.09 4.58 -34.61
CA SER A 145 -0.08 5.23 -35.46
C SER A 145 1.20 4.44 -35.56
N ASP A 146 1.60 3.74 -34.50
CA ASP A 146 2.74 2.81 -34.54
C ASP A 146 2.53 1.70 -35.55
N TRP A 147 1.37 1.03 -35.51
CA TRP A 147 1.06 -0.03 -36.47
C TRP A 147 0.90 0.49 -37.89
N ALA A 148 0.24 1.64 -38.07
CA ALA A 148 0.12 2.26 -39.39
C ALA A 148 1.50 2.61 -39.99
N ALA A 149 2.42 3.14 -39.18
CA ALA A 149 3.78 3.46 -39.62
C ALA A 149 4.58 2.18 -39.95
N ARG A 150 4.53 1.15 -39.09
CA ARG A 150 5.20 -0.14 -39.32
C ARG A 150 4.74 -0.83 -40.60
N MET A 151 3.49 -0.64 -40.98
CA MET A 151 2.87 -1.29 -42.15
C MET A 151 2.73 -0.37 -43.36
N ASP A 152 3.26 0.84 -43.31
CA ASP A 152 3.14 1.85 -44.38
C ASP A 152 1.69 2.05 -44.85
N VAL A 153 0.83 2.41 -43.89
CA VAL A 153 -0.59 2.68 -44.14
C VAL A 153 -0.82 4.19 -44.17
N THR A 154 -1.39 4.66 -45.26
CA THR A 154 -1.85 6.05 -45.43
C THR A 154 -3.35 6.05 -45.75
N VAL A 155 -4.06 7.08 -45.30
CA VAL A 155 -5.51 7.20 -45.50
C VAL A 155 -5.80 7.79 -46.87
N ARG A 156 -6.57 7.09 -47.70
CA ARG A 156 -7.05 7.65 -48.98
C ARG A 156 -8.08 8.78 -48.79
N PRO A 157 -8.12 9.79 -49.67
CA PRO A 157 -9.03 10.93 -49.54
C PRO A 157 -10.51 10.56 -49.41
N GLU A 158 -10.94 9.52 -50.13
CA GLU A 158 -12.34 9.05 -50.13
C GLU A 158 -12.76 8.51 -48.76
N LEU A 159 -11.84 7.88 -48.04
CA LEU A 159 -12.10 7.34 -46.72
C LEU A 159 -12.05 8.44 -45.66
N ASN A 160 -11.11 9.39 -45.79
CA ASN A 160 -11.05 10.56 -44.93
C ASN A 160 -12.30 11.45 -45.06
N ALA A 161 -12.92 11.51 -46.24
CA ALA A 161 -14.18 12.22 -46.47
C ALA A 161 -15.38 11.58 -45.75
N LEU A 162 -15.26 10.33 -45.28
CA LEU A 162 -16.28 9.60 -44.53
C LEU A 162 -16.08 9.68 -43.01
N ARG A 163 -15.10 10.48 -42.53
CA ARG A 163 -14.83 10.69 -41.10
C ARG A 163 -16.11 11.10 -40.36
N ARG A 164 -16.34 10.51 -39.18
CA ARG A 164 -17.52 10.84 -38.37
C ARG A 164 -17.47 12.27 -37.82
N ALA A 165 -18.63 12.76 -37.39
CA ALA A 165 -18.68 13.96 -36.56
C ALA A 165 -17.99 13.68 -35.22
N GLN A 166 -16.99 14.50 -34.88
CA GLN A 166 -16.18 14.26 -33.69
C GLN A 166 -16.94 14.70 -32.42
N PRO A 167 -17.06 13.82 -31.41
CA PRO A 167 -17.71 14.15 -30.15
C PRO A 167 -16.91 15.19 -29.36
N LYS A 168 -17.59 15.91 -28.46
CA LYS A 168 -16.93 16.83 -27.54
C LYS A 168 -16.17 16.05 -26.46
N ALA A 169 -14.99 16.52 -26.11
CA ALA A 169 -14.24 15.98 -24.98
C ALA A 169 -14.96 16.23 -23.65
N ASP A 170 -14.87 15.25 -22.74
CA ASP A 170 -15.28 15.38 -21.35
C ASP A 170 -14.02 15.54 -20.46
N MET A 171 -13.97 16.69 -19.79
CA MET A 171 -12.86 17.13 -18.93
C MET A 171 -13.29 17.31 -17.47
N SER A 172 -14.47 16.79 -17.11
CA SER A 172 -15.09 16.88 -15.79
C SER A 172 -14.24 16.22 -14.70
N HIS A 173 -13.59 15.10 -15.00
CA HIS A 173 -12.81 14.34 -14.03
C HIS A 173 -11.44 15.03 -13.74
N PRO A 174 -11.02 15.18 -12.47
CA PRO A 174 -9.74 15.83 -12.13
C PRO A 174 -8.50 15.11 -12.68
N ALA A 175 -8.49 13.77 -12.64
CA ALA A 175 -7.36 12.95 -13.07
C ALA A 175 -7.28 12.67 -14.58
N MET A 176 -8.42 12.62 -15.28
CA MET A 176 -8.53 11.93 -16.57
C MET A 176 -9.29 12.78 -17.58
N ALA A 177 -8.82 12.74 -18.83
CA ALA A 177 -9.47 13.35 -19.99
C ALA A 177 -10.13 12.26 -20.84
N VAL A 178 -11.35 12.53 -21.29
CA VAL A 178 -12.14 11.63 -22.15
C VAL A 178 -12.30 12.27 -23.53
N ASN A 179 -11.54 11.78 -24.50
CA ASN A 179 -11.48 12.26 -25.87
C ASN A 179 -12.02 11.19 -26.82
N LEU A 180 -13.34 11.01 -26.86
CA LEU A 180 -13.96 9.92 -27.62
C LEU A 180 -13.85 10.07 -29.13
N ASP A 181 -13.42 11.22 -29.63
CA ASP A 181 -13.04 11.43 -31.03
C ASP A 181 -11.87 10.53 -31.44
N ALA A 182 -10.92 10.28 -30.54
CA ALA A 182 -9.85 9.29 -30.72
C ALA A 182 -10.25 7.83 -30.38
N CYS A 183 -11.52 7.54 -30.07
CA CYS A 183 -11.96 6.20 -29.67
C CYS A 183 -12.12 5.27 -30.88
N ILE A 184 -11.35 4.17 -30.89
CA ILE A 184 -11.46 3.07 -31.86
C ILE A 184 -12.41 1.94 -31.41
N GLN A 185 -13.20 2.17 -30.35
CA GLN A 185 -14.19 1.22 -29.83
C GLN A 185 -13.63 -0.17 -29.50
N CYS A 186 -12.34 -0.27 -29.15
CA CYS A 186 -11.64 -1.55 -28.97
C CYS A 186 -12.06 -2.36 -27.72
N ASN A 187 -12.90 -1.80 -26.86
CA ASN A 187 -13.41 -2.41 -25.62
C ASN A 187 -12.32 -2.70 -24.55
N ARG A 188 -11.08 -2.21 -24.71
CA ARG A 188 -10.03 -2.37 -23.68
C ARG A 188 -10.39 -1.65 -22.37
N CYS A 189 -10.93 -0.43 -22.44
CA CYS A 189 -11.33 0.35 -21.27
C CYS A 189 -12.46 -0.31 -20.46
N VAL A 190 -13.47 -0.85 -21.14
CA VAL A 190 -14.58 -1.58 -20.51
C VAL A 190 -14.07 -2.83 -19.82
N ARG A 191 -13.25 -3.66 -20.47
CA ARG A 191 -12.69 -4.87 -19.86
C ARG A 191 -11.77 -4.56 -18.69
N ALA A 192 -10.95 -3.52 -18.80
CA ALA A 192 -10.15 -3.01 -17.68
C ALA A 192 -11.03 -2.62 -16.47
N CYS A 193 -12.14 -1.90 -16.68
CA CYS A 193 -13.01 -1.46 -15.58
C CYS A 193 -13.87 -2.60 -15.01
N ARG A 194 -14.43 -3.45 -15.89
CA ARG A 194 -15.42 -4.49 -15.54
C ARG A 194 -14.79 -5.81 -15.13
N GLU A 195 -13.80 -6.28 -15.87
CA GLU A 195 -13.20 -7.61 -15.69
C GLU A 195 -11.98 -7.52 -14.76
N GLU A 196 -11.11 -6.54 -14.99
CA GLU A 196 -9.85 -6.44 -14.25
C GLU A 196 -10.04 -5.78 -12.89
N GLN A 197 -10.60 -4.57 -12.84
CA GLN A 197 -10.79 -3.82 -11.59
C GLN A 197 -12.10 -4.15 -10.87
N VAL A 198 -13.10 -4.66 -11.60
CA VAL A 198 -14.43 -4.97 -11.06
C VAL A 198 -15.08 -3.75 -10.38
N ASN A 199 -15.04 -2.59 -11.05
CA ASN A 199 -15.75 -1.38 -10.61
C ASN A 199 -17.05 -1.15 -11.38
N ASP A 200 -17.16 -1.71 -12.60
CA ASP A 200 -18.38 -1.71 -13.42
C ASP A 200 -18.91 -0.35 -13.90
N VAL A 201 -18.05 0.68 -13.93
CA VAL A 201 -18.42 2.07 -14.29
C VAL A 201 -18.53 2.29 -15.80
N ILE A 202 -17.67 1.64 -16.60
CA ILE A 202 -17.59 1.89 -18.05
C ILE A 202 -18.45 0.90 -18.81
N GLY A 203 -19.37 1.41 -19.64
CA GLY A 203 -20.26 0.67 -20.52
C GLY A 203 -20.02 0.93 -22.01
N TYR A 204 -20.85 0.27 -22.82
CA TYR A 204 -20.90 0.43 -24.28
C TYR A 204 -22.37 0.60 -24.68
N ALA A 205 -22.74 1.79 -25.15
CA ALA A 205 -24.13 2.15 -25.48
C ALA A 205 -24.37 2.19 -26.99
N LEU A 206 -25.65 2.19 -27.37
CA LEU A 206 -26.12 2.29 -28.76
C LEU A 206 -25.66 1.11 -29.65
N ARG A 207 -25.81 1.23 -30.98
CA ARG A 207 -25.48 0.17 -31.95
C ARG A 207 -24.97 0.75 -33.28
N GLY A 208 -24.11 -0.01 -33.97
CA GLY A 208 -23.58 0.37 -35.28
C GLY A 208 -22.67 1.60 -35.20
N SER A 209 -22.78 2.52 -36.16
CA SER A 209 -22.00 3.76 -36.20
C SER A 209 -22.27 4.73 -35.05
N HIS A 210 -23.37 4.55 -34.33
CA HIS A 210 -23.71 5.37 -33.16
C HIS A 210 -23.15 4.82 -31.85
N SER A 211 -22.43 3.70 -31.89
CA SER A 211 -21.95 3.07 -30.66
C SER A 211 -20.93 3.95 -29.94
N GLU A 212 -20.98 3.99 -28.61
CA GLU A 212 -20.04 4.80 -27.84
C GLU A 212 -19.74 4.21 -26.46
N ILE A 213 -18.62 4.66 -25.90
CA ILE A 213 -18.24 4.38 -24.52
C ILE A 213 -19.02 5.35 -23.63
N VAL A 214 -19.66 4.83 -22.58
CA VAL A 214 -20.42 5.62 -21.60
C VAL A 214 -19.97 5.29 -20.19
N PHE A 215 -20.24 6.18 -19.23
CA PHE A 215 -19.98 5.99 -17.80
C PHE A 215 -21.32 5.94 -17.06
N ASP A 216 -21.53 4.94 -16.21
CA ASP A 216 -22.78 4.68 -15.49
C ASP A 216 -24.03 4.86 -16.37
N LEU A 217 -24.81 5.94 -16.15
CA LEU A 217 -26.02 6.26 -16.91
C LEU A 217 -25.78 7.32 -17.99
N ASN A 218 -24.61 7.25 -18.63
CA ASN A 218 -24.07 8.26 -19.54
C ASN A 218 -23.79 9.61 -18.87
N ASP A 219 -23.35 9.54 -17.62
CA ASP A 219 -22.90 10.69 -16.86
C ASP A 219 -21.53 11.15 -17.34
N PRO A 220 -21.18 12.45 -17.20
CA PRO A 220 -19.79 12.88 -17.28
C PRO A 220 -18.92 12.05 -16.34
N MET A 221 -17.69 11.75 -16.75
CA MET A 221 -16.80 10.85 -16.00
C MET A 221 -16.56 11.34 -14.56
N GLY A 222 -16.44 12.66 -14.35
CA GLY A 222 -16.27 13.26 -13.03
C GLY A 222 -17.47 13.12 -12.11
N ASP A 223 -18.67 12.93 -12.66
CA ASP A 223 -19.92 12.77 -11.91
C ASP A 223 -20.33 11.29 -11.76
N SER A 224 -19.63 10.38 -12.43
CA SER A 224 -19.83 8.93 -12.34
C SER A 224 -19.25 8.34 -11.04
N THR A 225 -19.53 7.07 -10.79
CA THR A 225 -18.97 6.25 -9.70
C THR A 225 -17.51 5.84 -9.90
N CYS A 226 -16.78 6.50 -10.81
CA CYS A 226 -15.38 6.23 -11.07
C CYS A 226 -14.49 6.53 -9.86
N VAL A 227 -13.76 5.51 -9.39
CA VAL A 227 -12.80 5.63 -8.27
C VAL A 227 -11.39 6.06 -8.70
N ALA A 228 -11.25 6.61 -9.92
CA ALA A 228 -9.99 7.12 -10.46
C ALA A 228 -8.78 6.15 -10.45
N CYS A 229 -8.98 4.83 -10.61
CA CYS A 229 -7.86 3.86 -10.61
C CYS A 229 -6.90 3.99 -11.82
N GLY A 230 -7.37 4.56 -12.94
CA GLY A 230 -6.59 4.75 -14.16
C GLY A 230 -6.31 3.47 -14.97
N GLU A 231 -6.93 2.33 -14.66
CA GLU A 231 -6.73 1.10 -15.44
C GLU A 231 -7.22 1.25 -16.90
N CYS A 232 -8.33 1.97 -17.08
CA CYS A 232 -8.89 2.27 -18.40
C CYS A 232 -7.95 3.14 -19.25
N VAL A 233 -7.23 4.06 -18.62
CA VAL A 233 -6.20 4.91 -19.23
C VAL A 233 -4.97 4.10 -19.62
N GLN A 234 -4.46 3.26 -18.71
CA GLN A 234 -3.35 2.33 -19.00
C GLN A 234 -3.70 1.36 -20.14
N ALA A 235 -4.97 0.96 -20.25
CA ALA A 235 -5.44 0.06 -21.30
C ALA A 235 -5.70 0.76 -22.64
N CYS A 236 -5.88 2.09 -22.68
CA CYS A 236 -6.26 2.81 -23.89
C CYS A 236 -5.12 2.91 -24.91
N PRO A 237 -5.30 2.39 -26.15
CA PRO A 237 -4.25 2.40 -27.17
C PRO A 237 -4.04 3.78 -27.82
N THR A 238 -5.09 4.60 -27.91
CA THR A 238 -5.12 5.80 -28.77
C THR A 238 -5.14 7.13 -28.03
N GLY A 239 -5.27 7.12 -26.70
CA GLY A 239 -5.43 8.34 -25.89
C GLY A 239 -6.87 8.83 -25.77
N ALA A 240 -7.86 8.03 -26.20
CA ALA A 240 -9.27 8.35 -25.99
C ALA A 240 -9.65 8.44 -24.49
N LEU A 241 -8.96 7.67 -23.64
CA LEU A 241 -8.92 7.87 -22.21
C LEU A 241 -7.45 8.06 -21.84
N MET A 242 -7.12 9.17 -21.17
CA MET A 242 -5.73 9.47 -20.80
C MET A 242 -5.64 10.31 -19.52
N PRO A 243 -4.44 10.42 -18.90
CA PRO A 243 -4.24 11.37 -17.80
C PRO A 243 -4.39 12.80 -18.31
N LYS A 244 -5.11 13.63 -17.56
CA LYS A 244 -5.35 15.04 -17.93
C LYS A 244 -4.05 15.86 -18.03
N THR A 245 -3.03 15.48 -17.27
CA THR A 245 -1.72 16.15 -17.21
C THR A 245 -0.74 15.76 -18.32
N GLN A 246 -1.08 14.81 -19.19
CA GLN A 246 -0.15 14.22 -20.17
C GLN A 246 -0.56 14.43 -21.63
N VAL A 247 -1.23 15.53 -21.97
CA VAL A 247 -1.56 15.81 -23.38
C VAL A 247 -0.29 16.25 -24.14
N GLY A 248 0.04 15.55 -25.23
CA GLY A 248 1.19 15.89 -26.09
C GLY A 248 2.34 14.86 -26.02
N SER A 249 3.53 15.24 -26.52
CA SER A 249 4.68 14.34 -26.66
C SER A 249 5.04 13.67 -25.33
N GLN A 250 5.12 12.34 -25.34
CA GLN A 250 5.44 11.51 -24.17
C GLN A 250 6.93 11.15 -24.08
N ILE A 251 7.80 11.83 -24.83
CA ILE A 251 9.25 11.60 -24.76
C ILE A 251 9.71 11.96 -23.35
N VAL A 252 10.26 10.96 -22.66
CA VAL A 252 10.83 11.06 -21.32
C VAL A 252 12.33 10.79 -21.34
N ASP A 253 13.07 11.39 -20.41
CA ASP A 253 14.52 11.26 -20.32
C ASP A 253 14.92 9.86 -19.83
N LYS A 254 14.13 9.29 -18.91
CA LYS A 254 14.34 7.96 -18.37
C LYS A 254 13.06 7.34 -17.80
N LYS A 255 13.06 6.01 -17.77
CA LYS A 255 12.05 5.19 -17.09
C LYS A 255 12.71 4.45 -15.94
N VAL A 256 12.13 4.54 -14.75
CA VAL A 256 12.71 3.98 -13.53
C VAL A 256 11.70 3.09 -12.83
N ASP A 257 12.03 1.81 -12.76
CA ASP A 257 11.26 0.81 -12.05
C ASP A 257 11.40 0.97 -10.53
N SER A 258 10.29 0.94 -9.82
CA SER A 258 10.24 1.10 -8.36
C SER A 258 8.98 0.45 -7.78
N VAL A 259 8.63 0.85 -6.55
CA VAL A 259 7.48 0.38 -5.78
C VAL A 259 6.69 1.57 -5.24
N CYS A 260 5.38 1.39 -5.08
CA CYS A 260 4.47 2.41 -4.56
C CYS A 260 4.74 2.74 -3.07
N PRO A 261 4.87 4.03 -2.69
CA PRO A 261 5.20 4.42 -1.31
C PRO A 261 3.99 4.52 -0.36
N PHE A 262 2.79 4.08 -0.77
CA PHE A 262 1.57 4.32 -0.01
C PHE A 262 1.15 3.15 0.90
N CYS A 263 0.22 2.31 0.46
CA CYS A 263 -0.31 1.21 1.28
C CYS A 263 0.62 0.00 1.28
N GLY A 264 0.46 -0.88 2.27
CA GLY A 264 1.23 -2.12 2.44
C GLY A 264 1.08 -3.17 1.33
N VAL A 265 0.35 -2.93 0.24
CA VAL A 265 0.25 -3.91 -0.88
C VAL A 265 1.59 -4.05 -1.62
N GLY A 266 2.36 -2.97 -1.77
CA GLY A 266 3.64 -3.04 -2.50
C GLY A 266 3.48 -3.19 -4.02
N CYS A 267 2.59 -2.41 -4.63
CA CYS A 267 2.40 -2.44 -6.08
C CYS A 267 3.68 -1.98 -6.80
N LEU A 268 4.14 -2.78 -7.77
CA LEU A 268 5.27 -2.40 -8.61
C LEU A 268 4.83 -1.39 -9.68
N LEU A 269 5.70 -0.42 -9.94
CA LEU A 269 5.42 0.67 -10.87
C LEU A 269 6.68 1.09 -11.64
N THR A 270 6.49 1.86 -12.70
CA THR A 270 7.55 2.52 -13.45
C THR A 270 7.27 4.02 -13.48
N TYR A 271 8.22 4.81 -12.97
CA TYR A 271 8.21 6.27 -13.09
C TYR A 271 8.73 6.67 -14.47
N ASN A 272 7.96 7.48 -15.20
CA ASN A 272 8.42 8.13 -16.43
C ASN A 272 8.85 9.57 -16.08
N VAL A 273 10.13 9.88 -16.28
CA VAL A 273 10.77 11.11 -15.77
C VAL A 273 11.22 12.00 -16.92
N LYS A 274 10.90 13.28 -16.83
CA LYS A 274 11.36 14.33 -17.75
C LYS A 274 11.73 15.58 -16.97
N ASP A 275 12.87 16.19 -17.28
CA ASP A 275 13.36 17.41 -16.63
C ASP A 275 13.44 17.26 -15.09
N ASN A 276 13.86 16.08 -14.63
CA ASN A 276 13.88 15.68 -13.22
C ASN A 276 12.51 15.70 -12.49
N VAL A 277 11.41 15.67 -13.24
CA VAL A 277 10.05 15.58 -12.72
C VAL A 277 9.39 14.29 -13.21
N ILE A 278 8.66 13.61 -12.33
CA ILE A 278 7.82 12.48 -12.72
C ILE A 278 6.62 13.03 -13.46
N VAL A 279 6.44 12.66 -14.73
CA VAL A 279 5.31 13.13 -15.56
C VAL A 279 4.18 12.10 -15.62
N SER A 280 4.51 10.82 -15.45
CA SER A 280 3.55 9.72 -15.47
C SER A 280 4.03 8.49 -14.71
N VAL A 281 3.09 7.64 -14.30
CA VAL A 281 3.36 6.37 -13.62
C VAL A 281 2.56 5.24 -14.26
N ASP A 282 3.29 4.22 -14.69
CA ASP A 282 2.72 2.98 -15.21
C ASP A 282 2.76 1.89 -14.13
N GLY A 283 1.76 1.01 -14.14
CA GLY A 283 1.77 -0.16 -13.28
C GLY A 283 2.65 -1.22 -13.94
N ARG A 284 3.62 -1.74 -13.20
CA ARG A 284 4.52 -2.78 -13.68
C ARG A 284 3.98 -4.14 -13.26
N ASP A 285 4.20 -5.14 -14.11
CA ASP A 285 3.84 -6.50 -13.77
C ASP A 285 4.67 -7.00 -12.59
N GLY A 286 4.03 -7.74 -11.70
CA GLY A 286 4.61 -8.12 -10.42
C GLY A 286 3.62 -8.86 -9.53
N PRO A 287 4.11 -9.71 -8.61
CA PRO A 287 3.27 -10.64 -7.86
C PRO A 287 2.21 -9.96 -6.99
N ALA A 288 2.46 -8.72 -6.54
CA ALA A 288 1.54 -7.99 -5.67
C ALA A 288 0.36 -7.33 -6.42
N ASN A 289 0.52 -7.00 -7.71
CA ASN A 289 -0.44 -6.15 -8.41
C ASN A 289 -0.80 -6.55 -9.84
N HIS A 290 0.02 -7.35 -10.54
CA HIS A 290 -0.13 -7.67 -11.96
C HIS A 290 -0.43 -6.42 -12.80
N SER A 291 0.45 -5.41 -12.73
CA SER A 291 0.30 -4.11 -13.43
C SER A 291 -0.85 -3.20 -12.96
N ARG A 292 -1.68 -3.61 -11.99
CA ARG A 292 -2.73 -2.75 -11.42
C ARG A 292 -2.14 -1.67 -10.52
N LEU A 293 -2.76 -0.49 -10.51
CA LEU A 293 -2.51 0.55 -9.50
C LEU A 293 -3.86 1.13 -9.04
N CYS A 294 -3.84 1.80 -7.89
CA CYS A 294 -4.96 2.64 -7.45
C CYS A 294 -4.68 4.12 -7.75
N VAL A 295 -5.66 5.00 -7.51
CA VAL A 295 -5.56 6.44 -7.73
C VAL A 295 -4.28 7.05 -7.13
N LYS A 296 -3.91 6.64 -5.90
CA LYS A 296 -2.71 7.12 -5.21
C LYS A 296 -1.42 6.75 -5.95
N GLY A 297 -1.27 5.47 -6.32
CA GLY A 297 -0.09 5.01 -7.05
C GLY A 297 -0.01 5.55 -8.47
N ARG A 298 -1.16 5.80 -9.10
CA ARG A 298 -1.25 6.25 -10.50
C ARG A 298 -1.03 7.75 -10.66
N PHE A 299 -1.58 8.55 -9.76
CA PHE A 299 -1.68 10.01 -9.90
C PHE A 299 -1.09 10.79 -8.72
N GLY A 300 -0.73 10.12 -7.61
CA GLY A 300 -0.24 10.75 -6.40
C GLY A 300 1.28 10.89 -6.31
N PHE A 301 1.97 11.18 -7.42
CA PHE A 301 3.45 11.24 -7.46
C PHE A 301 4.02 12.66 -7.41
N ASP A 302 3.21 13.67 -7.72
CA ASP A 302 3.61 15.06 -7.89
C ASP A 302 3.89 15.80 -6.57
N TYR A 303 3.52 15.21 -5.42
CA TYR A 303 3.96 15.72 -4.10
C TYR A 303 5.49 15.85 -4.01
N ALA A 304 6.25 15.00 -4.72
CA ALA A 304 7.70 15.03 -4.68
C ALA A 304 8.25 16.35 -5.25
N ALA A 305 7.54 16.94 -6.23
CA ALA A 305 7.84 18.23 -6.84
C ALA A 305 7.08 19.40 -6.21
N SER A 306 6.37 19.18 -5.08
CA SER A 306 5.63 20.24 -4.41
C SER A 306 6.56 21.38 -3.97
N PRO A 307 6.18 22.65 -4.18
CA PRO A 307 6.98 23.80 -3.74
C PRO A 307 7.09 23.89 -2.21
N GLN A 308 6.25 23.15 -1.47
CA GLN A 308 6.28 23.12 0.00
C GLN A 308 7.29 22.13 0.58
N ARG A 309 8.08 21.44 -0.26
CA ARG A 309 9.14 20.53 0.21
C ARG A 309 10.16 21.28 1.07
N LEU A 310 10.63 20.63 2.14
CA LEU A 310 11.76 21.15 2.92
C LEU A 310 13.04 21.04 2.08
N THR A 311 13.76 22.16 1.94
CA THR A 311 14.95 22.25 1.08
C THR A 311 16.23 22.54 1.84
N VAL A 312 16.17 23.04 3.07
CA VAL A 312 17.34 23.41 3.88
C VAL A 312 17.11 23.01 5.34
N PRO A 313 18.17 22.69 6.11
CA PRO A 313 18.06 22.50 7.54
C PRO A 313 17.53 23.75 8.23
N LEU A 314 16.66 23.57 9.22
CA LEU A 314 16.04 24.67 9.97
C LEU A 314 16.33 24.51 11.46
N ILE A 315 16.62 25.63 12.12
CA ILE A 315 16.79 25.71 13.56
C ILE A 315 15.78 26.72 14.12
N ARG A 316 15.08 26.34 15.19
CA ARG A 316 14.15 27.23 15.89
C ARG A 316 14.89 28.47 16.38
N LYS A 317 14.31 29.64 16.13
CA LYS A 317 14.88 30.92 16.58
C LYS A 317 14.91 30.98 18.11
N ALA A 318 16.00 31.51 18.66
CA ALA A 318 16.13 31.69 20.10
C ALA A 318 15.00 32.58 20.65
N GLY A 319 14.40 32.17 21.76
CA GLY A 319 13.30 32.89 22.41
C GLY A 319 11.91 32.60 21.86
N VAL A 320 11.77 31.87 20.74
CA VAL A 320 10.47 31.43 20.23
C VAL A 320 10.06 30.13 20.94
N SER A 321 8.96 30.15 21.70
CA SER A 321 8.47 28.97 22.44
C SER A 321 7.90 27.89 21.52
N LYS A 322 7.92 26.64 22.00
CA LYS A 322 7.12 25.54 21.42
C LYS A 322 5.71 25.65 21.98
N ASP A 323 4.79 26.23 21.23
CA ASP A 323 3.41 26.42 21.66
C ASP A 323 2.47 25.54 20.83
N PRO A 324 1.80 24.53 21.41
CA PRO A 324 0.79 23.75 20.70
C PRO A 324 -0.34 24.57 20.06
N GLU A 325 -0.70 25.72 20.64
CA GLU A 325 -1.78 26.57 20.10
C GLU A 325 -1.40 27.19 18.76
N MET A 326 -0.10 27.41 18.52
CA MET A 326 0.40 27.95 17.26
C MET A 326 -0.07 27.12 16.06
N LEU A 327 -0.22 25.79 16.25
CA LEU A 327 -0.66 24.86 15.20
C LEU A 327 -2.02 25.26 14.61
N GLN A 328 -2.88 25.96 15.34
CA GLN A 328 -4.20 26.40 14.87
C GLN A 328 -4.12 27.63 13.95
N HIS A 329 -3.01 28.37 13.99
CA HIS A 329 -2.85 29.65 13.30
C HIS A 329 -1.79 29.62 12.19
N LEU A 330 -1.14 28.48 11.97
CA LEU A 330 -0.15 28.33 10.92
C LEU A 330 -0.79 28.51 9.54
N ASN A 331 -0.21 29.38 8.71
CA ASN A 331 -0.53 29.40 7.29
C ASN A 331 0.23 28.25 6.62
N ARG A 332 -0.45 27.11 6.49
CA ARG A 332 0.17 25.87 6.01
C ARG A 332 0.25 25.79 4.49
N ASP A 333 -0.30 26.78 3.79
CA ASP A 333 -0.37 26.83 2.34
C ASP A 333 0.89 27.46 1.71
N THR A 334 1.63 28.29 2.45
CA THR A 334 2.71 29.12 1.89
C THR A 334 4.13 28.62 2.16
N ALA A 335 4.31 27.47 2.82
CA ALA A 335 5.62 26.97 3.28
C ALA A 335 6.45 28.01 4.06
N ASP A 336 5.81 29.05 4.60
CA ASP A 336 6.50 30.11 5.33
C ASP A 336 6.65 29.73 6.80
N TRP A 337 7.84 29.28 7.15
CA TRP A 337 8.25 28.93 8.51
C TRP A 337 9.11 30.01 9.17
N SER A 338 9.29 31.15 8.50
CA SER A 338 10.32 32.13 8.82
C SER A 338 10.09 32.85 10.15
N ASP A 339 8.87 32.92 10.67
CA ASP A 339 8.60 33.49 11.99
C ASP A 339 9.16 32.63 13.13
N VAL A 340 9.27 31.31 12.92
CA VAL A 340 9.61 30.33 13.95
C VAL A 340 11.03 29.81 13.80
N PHE A 341 11.47 29.61 12.56
CA PHE A 341 12.76 29.01 12.26
C PHE A 341 13.64 29.95 11.45
N ARG A 342 14.95 29.70 11.52
CA ARG A 342 15.94 30.24 10.59
C ARG A 342 16.59 29.09 9.82
N GLU A 343 17.10 29.40 8.64
CA GLU A 343 17.97 28.48 7.92
C GLU A 343 19.25 28.21 8.72
N ALA A 344 19.78 27.01 8.53
CA ALA A 344 21.02 26.55 9.11
C ALA A 344 21.82 25.75 8.08
N THR A 345 23.14 25.69 8.29
CA THR A 345 23.96 24.74 7.52
C THR A 345 23.76 23.33 8.07
N TRP A 346 24.04 22.31 7.25
CA TRP A 346 24.01 20.92 7.71
C TRP A 346 24.92 20.67 8.91
N ASP A 347 26.14 21.22 8.90
CA ASP A 347 27.08 21.01 10.01
C ASP A 347 26.57 21.63 11.31
N GLU A 348 26.02 22.85 11.24
CA GLU A 348 25.41 23.51 12.40
C GLU A 348 24.21 22.72 12.95
N ALA A 349 23.28 22.32 12.08
CA ALA A 349 22.08 21.58 12.47
C ALA A 349 22.41 20.21 13.07
N LEU A 350 23.36 19.49 12.48
CA LEU A 350 23.82 18.18 12.96
C LEU A 350 24.63 18.30 14.27
N ALA A 351 25.46 19.33 14.40
CA ALA A 351 26.20 19.60 15.64
C ALA A 351 25.26 19.93 16.80
N LEU A 352 24.24 20.76 16.57
CA LEU A 352 23.22 21.07 17.58
C LEU A 352 22.41 19.83 17.95
N THR A 353 21.96 19.07 16.95
CA THR A 353 21.21 17.81 17.10
C THR A 353 21.98 16.82 17.98
N ALA A 354 23.14 16.37 17.50
CA ALA A 354 23.90 15.34 18.19
C ALA A 354 24.48 15.84 19.52
N GLY A 355 24.95 17.09 19.57
CA GLY A 355 25.51 17.68 20.78
C GLY A 355 24.48 17.77 21.92
N THR A 356 23.26 18.22 21.63
CA THR A 356 22.21 18.36 22.64
C THR A 356 21.66 17.00 23.08
N LEU A 357 21.40 16.08 22.14
CA LEU A 357 20.97 14.71 22.47
C LEU A 357 22.02 14.02 23.35
N LYS A 358 23.30 14.11 22.98
CA LYS A 358 24.41 13.59 23.78
C LYS A 358 24.44 14.21 25.18
N GLY A 359 24.32 15.53 25.28
CA GLY A 359 24.31 16.23 26.56
C GLY A 359 23.17 15.77 27.48
N LEU A 360 21.96 15.60 26.94
CA LEU A 360 20.82 15.08 27.69
C LEU A 360 21.05 13.64 28.16
N ARG A 361 21.51 12.75 27.26
CA ARG A 361 21.85 11.36 27.56
C ARG A 361 22.89 11.25 28.68
N ASP A 362 23.97 12.01 28.57
CA ASP A 362 25.12 11.92 29.47
C ASP A 362 24.81 12.56 30.84
N THR A 363 23.88 13.53 30.89
CA THR A 363 23.46 14.21 32.13
C THR A 363 22.36 13.45 32.87
N TYR A 364 21.33 12.98 32.16
CA TYR A 364 20.11 12.42 32.76
C TYR A 364 19.95 10.91 32.57
N GLY A 365 20.88 10.26 31.87
CA GLY A 365 20.87 8.82 31.61
C GLY A 365 20.28 8.45 30.25
N LYS A 366 20.53 7.20 29.84
CA LYS A 366 20.23 6.68 28.50
C LYS A 366 18.74 6.66 28.13
N LYS A 367 17.86 6.45 29.12
CA LYS A 367 16.40 6.45 28.94
C LYS A 367 15.78 7.85 28.88
N SER A 368 16.58 8.91 29.00
CA SER A 368 16.12 10.29 28.78
C SER A 368 15.94 10.64 27.31
N LEU A 369 16.36 9.76 26.39
CA LEU A 369 16.15 9.89 24.95
C LEU A 369 15.13 8.87 24.44
N ALA A 370 14.43 9.24 23.38
CA ALA A 370 13.56 8.36 22.60
C ALA A 370 13.70 8.64 21.10
N GLY A 371 13.43 7.62 20.27
CA GLY A 371 13.45 7.73 18.82
C GLY A 371 12.20 7.13 18.18
N PHE A 372 11.56 7.87 17.26
CA PHE A 372 10.50 7.33 16.41
C PHE A 372 11.00 7.14 14.98
N GLY A 373 11.06 5.89 14.53
CA GLY A 373 11.43 5.54 13.16
C GLY A 373 10.24 5.59 12.22
N SER A 374 10.49 5.44 10.91
CA SER A 374 9.46 5.53 9.87
C SER A 374 9.19 4.19 9.21
N ALA A 375 7.93 3.83 9.03
CA ALA A 375 7.50 2.76 8.13
C ALA A 375 7.16 3.25 6.70
N LYS A 376 7.44 4.53 6.41
CA LYS A 376 7.34 5.14 5.07
C LYS A 376 8.67 5.07 4.31
N GLY A 377 9.77 5.03 5.06
CA GLY A 377 11.13 4.86 4.58
C GLY A 377 11.48 3.41 4.25
N SER A 378 12.75 3.18 3.95
CA SER A 378 13.28 1.87 3.56
C SER A 378 13.59 0.97 4.77
N ASN A 379 13.80 -0.31 4.51
CA ASN A 379 14.24 -1.30 5.51
C ASN A 379 15.60 -0.94 6.09
N GLU A 380 16.50 -0.45 5.24
CA GLU A 380 17.85 -0.03 5.61
C GLU A 380 17.81 1.19 6.54
N GLU A 381 16.95 2.16 6.24
CA GLU A 381 16.71 3.33 7.09
C GLU A 381 16.14 2.90 8.46
N ALA A 382 15.14 2.00 8.47
CA ALA A 382 14.58 1.45 9.69
C ALA A 382 15.62 0.71 10.54
N TYR A 383 16.45 -0.11 9.88
CA TYR A 383 17.52 -0.87 10.53
C TYR A 383 18.59 0.05 11.15
N LEU A 384 19.06 1.08 10.42
CA LEU A 384 20.03 2.03 10.99
C LEU A 384 19.41 2.88 12.09
N PHE A 385 18.16 3.31 11.96
CA PHE A 385 17.51 4.12 12.97
C PHE A 385 17.40 3.37 14.30
N GLN A 386 16.95 2.11 14.29
CA GLN A 386 16.89 1.33 15.54
C GLN A 386 18.27 1.08 16.14
N LYS A 387 19.28 0.86 15.27
CA LYS A 387 20.66 0.66 15.71
C LYS A 387 21.23 1.93 16.33
N LEU A 388 20.90 3.10 15.78
CA LEU A 388 21.26 4.40 16.35
C LEU A 388 20.68 4.57 17.75
N VAL A 389 19.40 4.26 17.96
CA VAL A 389 18.80 4.37 19.30
C VAL A 389 19.45 3.40 20.27
N ARG A 390 19.61 2.13 19.88
CA ARG A 390 20.16 1.09 20.77
C ARG A 390 21.63 1.26 21.10
N THR A 391 22.44 1.64 20.13
CA THR A 391 23.90 1.74 20.28
C THR A 391 24.36 3.17 20.58
N GLY A 392 23.67 4.17 20.03
CA GLY A 392 23.98 5.59 20.20
C GLY A 392 23.28 6.22 21.41
N PHE A 393 21.97 6.02 21.59
CA PHE A 393 21.29 6.50 22.80
C PHE A 393 21.53 5.54 23.97
N GLY A 394 21.70 4.25 23.67
CA GLY A 394 22.01 3.22 24.64
C GLY A 394 20.79 2.67 25.38
N SER A 395 19.59 2.79 24.79
CA SER A 395 18.34 2.28 25.33
C SER A 395 17.49 1.64 24.24
N ASN A 396 16.42 0.95 24.64
CA ASN A 396 15.44 0.39 23.71
C ASN A 396 14.23 1.30 23.47
N ASN A 397 14.31 2.61 23.80
CA ASN A 397 13.23 3.58 23.56
C ASN A 397 13.10 3.94 22.06
N VAL A 398 12.83 2.94 21.24
CA VAL A 398 12.60 3.02 19.80
C VAL A 398 11.25 2.42 19.48
N ASP A 399 10.44 3.13 18.70
CA ASP A 399 9.13 2.64 18.26
C ASP A 399 8.76 3.28 16.90
N HIS A 400 7.66 2.84 16.29
CA HIS A 400 7.12 3.43 15.06
C HIS A 400 5.62 3.19 14.91
N CYS A 401 5.05 3.48 13.73
CA CYS A 401 3.62 3.40 13.49
C CYS A 401 2.98 2.02 13.74
N THR A 402 3.72 0.89 13.82
CA THR A 402 3.08 -0.42 14.08
C THR A 402 2.35 -0.40 15.42
N ARG A 403 2.87 0.36 16.39
CA ARG A 403 2.27 0.63 17.70
C ARG A 403 0.86 1.21 17.59
N LEU A 404 0.63 2.06 16.60
CA LEU A 404 -0.68 2.65 16.37
C LEU A 404 -1.50 1.84 15.37
N CYS A 405 -0.96 0.73 14.85
CA CYS A 405 -1.52 0.00 13.73
C CYS A 405 -1.83 -1.47 14.09
N HIS A 406 -0.85 -2.37 13.97
CA HIS A 406 -1.06 -3.82 14.05
C HIS A 406 -0.32 -4.49 15.21
N ALA A 407 0.26 -3.74 16.14
CA ALA A 407 0.91 -4.30 17.32
C ALA A 407 0.05 -5.28 18.15
N SER A 408 -1.27 -5.08 18.31
CA SER A 408 -2.17 -6.06 18.94
C SER A 408 -2.29 -7.35 18.14
N SER A 409 -2.37 -7.25 16.80
CA SER A 409 -2.29 -8.38 15.88
C SER A 409 -0.96 -9.13 16.03
N VAL A 410 0.16 -8.40 16.08
CA VAL A 410 1.50 -8.97 16.24
C VAL A 410 1.64 -9.68 17.60
N ALA A 411 1.13 -9.09 18.67
CA ALA A 411 1.14 -9.71 19.99
C ALA A 411 0.40 -11.05 19.99
N ALA A 412 -0.82 -11.09 19.44
CA ALA A 412 -1.61 -12.31 19.33
C ALA A 412 -0.98 -13.35 18.39
N LEU A 413 -0.42 -12.93 17.24
CA LEU A 413 0.19 -13.84 16.27
C LEU A 413 1.51 -14.44 16.78
N LEU A 414 2.34 -13.65 17.47
CA LEU A 414 3.55 -14.17 18.12
C LEU A 414 3.21 -15.14 19.25
N GLU A 415 2.16 -14.87 20.02
CA GLU A 415 1.67 -15.77 21.08
C GLU A 415 1.06 -17.06 20.51
N GLY A 416 0.20 -16.94 19.50
CA GLY A 416 -0.60 -18.06 18.99
C GLY A 416 0.11 -18.92 17.93
N VAL A 417 0.83 -18.31 16.98
CA VAL A 417 1.44 -19.02 15.83
C VAL A 417 2.96 -18.82 15.73
N GLY A 418 3.57 -18.06 16.64
CA GLY A 418 5.01 -17.87 16.75
C GLY A 418 5.62 -16.95 15.69
N SER A 419 4.80 -16.23 14.92
CA SER A 419 5.26 -15.33 13.85
C SER A 419 4.46 -14.04 13.87
N GLY A 420 5.14 -12.91 13.71
CA GLY A 420 4.47 -11.61 13.56
C GLY A 420 3.97 -11.34 12.13
N ALA A 421 4.24 -12.22 11.16
CA ALA A 421 3.92 -12.02 9.76
C ALA A 421 2.64 -12.75 9.32
N VAL A 422 2.15 -12.43 8.11
CA VAL A 422 0.94 -13.04 7.54
C VAL A 422 1.20 -14.51 7.15
N SER A 423 0.17 -15.34 7.02
CA SER A 423 0.35 -16.76 6.66
C SER A 423 0.43 -17.00 5.14
N ASN A 424 -0.29 -16.20 4.37
CA ASN A 424 -0.47 -16.35 2.92
C ASN A 424 -0.42 -14.97 2.26
N GLN A 425 -0.18 -14.91 0.95
CA GLN A 425 -0.26 -13.67 0.18
C GLN A 425 -1.72 -13.26 -0.02
N VAL A 426 -2.03 -11.96 -0.16
CA VAL A 426 -3.40 -11.49 -0.39
C VAL A 426 -4.05 -12.16 -1.61
N ASN A 427 -3.32 -12.30 -2.72
CA ASN A 427 -3.83 -12.88 -3.96
C ASN A 427 -4.22 -14.36 -3.83
N ASP A 428 -3.80 -15.05 -2.76
CA ASP A 428 -4.17 -16.43 -2.47
C ASP A 428 -5.69 -16.59 -2.23
N VAL A 429 -6.42 -15.49 -2.04
CA VAL A 429 -7.90 -15.47 -2.08
C VAL A 429 -8.48 -16.03 -3.38
N GLU A 430 -7.72 -16.06 -4.48
CA GLU A 430 -8.14 -16.71 -5.72
C GLU A 430 -8.36 -18.23 -5.59
N HIS A 431 -7.80 -18.85 -4.55
CA HIS A 431 -7.98 -20.26 -4.22
C HIS A 431 -9.00 -20.48 -3.09
N SER A 432 -9.59 -19.42 -2.56
CA SER A 432 -10.56 -19.50 -1.45
C SER A 432 -11.99 -19.73 -1.96
N ASP A 433 -12.75 -20.56 -1.24
CA ASP A 433 -14.20 -20.65 -1.42
C ASP A 433 -14.93 -19.60 -0.56
N LEU A 434 -14.30 -19.17 0.54
CA LEU A 434 -14.81 -18.15 1.45
C LEU A 434 -13.72 -17.15 1.85
N ILE A 435 -14.04 -15.86 1.80
CA ILE A 435 -13.18 -14.75 2.18
C ILE A 435 -13.87 -14.00 3.32
N PHE A 436 -13.26 -14.00 4.51
CA PHE A 436 -13.81 -13.33 5.69
C PHE A 436 -13.06 -12.02 5.94
N VAL A 437 -13.68 -10.90 5.55
CA VAL A 437 -13.12 -9.55 5.72
C VAL A 437 -13.67 -8.95 7.00
N ILE A 438 -12.83 -8.69 8.01
CA ILE A 438 -13.26 -8.15 9.31
C ILE A 438 -12.52 -6.88 9.72
N GLY A 439 -13.27 -5.87 10.18
CA GLY A 439 -12.70 -4.61 10.65
C GLY A 439 -11.78 -3.93 9.62
N SER A 440 -12.13 -4.01 8.34
CA SER A 440 -11.29 -3.59 7.22
C SER A 440 -12.12 -3.05 6.06
N ASN A 441 -11.62 -1.96 5.46
CA ASN A 441 -12.14 -1.38 4.23
C ASN A 441 -11.07 -1.50 3.11
N PRO A 442 -10.85 -2.69 2.54
CA PRO A 442 -9.80 -2.90 1.55
C PRO A 442 -10.05 -2.07 0.27
N THR A 443 -11.30 -1.76 -0.08
CA THR A 443 -11.63 -0.96 -1.26
C THR A 443 -11.07 0.46 -1.22
N SER A 444 -10.89 1.05 -0.03
CA SER A 444 -10.24 2.36 0.14
C SER A 444 -8.78 2.24 0.59
N ASN A 445 -8.50 1.30 1.50
CA ASN A 445 -7.21 1.20 2.19
C ASN A 445 -6.16 0.43 1.37
N HIS A 446 -6.60 -0.59 0.64
CA HIS A 446 -5.76 -1.52 -0.12
C HIS A 446 -6.43 -1.88 -1.45
N PRO A 447 -6.68 -0.90 -2.36
CA PRO A 447 -7.63 -1.11 -3.45
C PRO A 447 -7.26 -2.26 -4.40
N VAL A 448 -5.96 -2.46 -4.64
CA VAL A 448 -5.45 -3.60 -5.43
C VAL A 448 -5.68 -4.94 -4.71
N ALA A 449 -5.55 -4.99 -3.38
CA ALA A 449 -5.92 -6.17 -2.59
C ALA A 449 -7.43 -6.47 -2.71
N ALA A 450 -8.27 -5.43 -2.65
CA ALA A 450 -9.71 -5.58 -2.84
C ALA A 450 -10.06 -6.13 -4.22
N THR A 451 -9.30 -5.75 -5.26
CA THR A 451 -9.50 -6.26 -6.61
C THR A 451 -9.41 -7.79 -6.64
N TRP A 452 -8.40 -8.41 -6.02
CA TRP A 452 -8.30 -9.87 -5.92
C TRP A 452 -9.55 -10.52 -5.28
N MET A 453 -10.06 -9.91 -4.21
CA MET A 453 -11.29 -10.38 -3.55
C MET A 453 -12.52 -10.27 -4.46
N LYS A 454 -12.67 -9.14 -5.16
CA LYS A 454 -13.76 -8.92 -6.12
C LYS A 454 -13.68 -9.88 -7.31
N ASN A 455 -12.48 -10.15 -7.81
CA ASN A 455 -12.25 -11.14 -8.87
C ASN A 455 -12.60 -12.56 -8.39
N ALA A 456 -12.20 -12.95 -7.19
CA ALA A 456 -12.56 -14.24 -6.60
C ALA A 456 -14.09 -14.36 -6.40
N ALA A 457 -14.76 -13.30 -5.93
CA ALA A 457 -16.22 -13.27 -5.81
C ALA A 457 -16.92 -13.43 -7.17
N LYS A 458 -16.43 -12.79 -8.23
CA LYS A 458 -16.93 -13.01 -9.59
C LYS A 458 -16.76 -14.45 -10.09
N LYS A 459 -15.75 -15.17 -9.60
CA LYS A 459 -15.52 -16.60 -9.89
C LYS A 459 -16.33 -17.53 -8.98
N GLY A 460 -17.05 -17.01 -7.99
CA GLY A 460 -17.97 -17.77 -7.12
C GLY A 460 -17.57 -17.85 -5.64
N ALA A 461 -16.45 -17.25 -5.22
CA ALA A 461 -16.06 -17.21 -3.81
C ALA A 461 -17.07 -16.38 -3.00
N LYS A 462 -17.37 -16.80 -1.77
CA LYS A 462 -18.26 -16.07 -0.85
C LYS A 462 -17.45 -15.05 -0.05
N ILE A 463 -17.77 -13.77 -0.16
CA ILE A 463 -17.25 -12.75 0.76
C ILE A 463 -18.20 -12.62 1.96
N VAL A 464 -17.65 -12.70 3.17
CA VAL A 464 -18.30 -12.26 4.41
C VAL A 464 -17.66 -10.94 4.81
N LEU A 465 -18.44 -9.86 4.84
CA LEU A 465 -18.02 -8.58 5.39
C LEU A 465 -18.48 -8.50 6.85
N ALA A 466 -17.57 -8.50 7.81
CA ALA A 466 -17.84 -8.27 9.21
C ALA A 466 -17.28 -6.91 9.64
N ASP A 467 -18.12 -5.88 9.64
CA ASP A 467 -17.72 -4.51 9.99
C ASP A 467 -18.96 -3.72 10.44
N PRO A 468 -18.89 -2.86 11.47
CA PRO A 468 -20.03 -2.02 11.84
C PRO A 468 -20.47 -1.09 10.71
N ARG A 469 -19.55 -0.73 9.79
CA ARG A 469 -19.85 0.06 8.61
C ARG A 469 -19.93 -0.85 7.37
N ILE A 470 -21.02 -0.74 6.61
CA ILE A 470 -21.13 -1.43 5.32
C ILE A 470 -20.28 -0.67 4.29
N THR A 471 -19.11 -1.22 3.97
CA THR A 471 -18.17 -0.64 3.01
C THR A 471 -18.45 -1.12 1.57
N ASP A 472 -17.78 -0.55 0.57
CA ASP A 472 -18.02 -0.87 -0.84
C ASP A 472 -17.82 -2.35 -1.20
N ILE A 473 -16.95 -3.08 -0.49
CA ILE A 473 -16.81 -4.53 -0.68
C ILE A 473 -18.11 -5.27 -0.36
N GLY A 474 -19.01 -4.68 0.43
CA GLY A 474 -20.34 -5.17 0.74
C GLY A 474 -21.21 -5.39 -0.50
N LYS A 475 -20.99 -4.65 -1.60
CA LYS A 475 -21.65 -4.87 -2.89
C LYS A 475 -21.35 -6.25 -3.50
N HIS A 476 -20.25 -6.88 -3.08
CA HIS A 476 -19.82 -8.21 -3.49
C HIS A 476 -19.99 -9.27 -2.39
N ALA A 477 -20.49 -8.88 -1.21
CA ALA A 477 -20.61 -9.77 -0.07
C ALA A 477 -21.79 -10.74 -0.22
N TRP A 478 -21.54 -12.01 0.07
CA TRP A 478 -22.59 -13.01 0.28
C TRP A 478 -23.34 -12.74 1.59
N ARG A 479 -22.62 -12.32 2.63
CA ARG A 479 -23.18 -11.90 3.92
C ARG A 479 -22.45 -10.68 4.45
N THR A 480 -23.22 -9.78 5.05
CA THR A 480 -22.71 -8.65 5.83
C THR A 480 -23.12 -8.83 7.27
N LEU A 481 -22.14 -8.89 8.17
CA LEU A 481 -22.31 -8.92 9.62
C LEU A 481 -22.05 -7.50 10.13
N GLN A 482 -23.08 -6.65 10.08
CA GLN A 482 -23.03 -5.30 10.62
C GLN A 482 -23.21 -5.32 12.14
N PHE A 483 -22.19 -5.79 12.85
CA PHE A 483 -22.24 -5.93 14.30
C PHE A 483 -22.08 -4.56 14.99
N LYS A 484 -22.54 -4.44 16.23
CA LYS A 484 -22.35 -3.21 17.02
C LYS A 484 -20.86 -3.02 17.30
N ALA A 485 -20.30 -1.83 17.05
CA ALA A 485 -18.89 -1.56 17.38
C ALA A 485 -18.59 -1.97 18.85
N ASP A 486 -17.37 -2.49 19.11
CA ASP A 486 -16.95 -3.04 20.43
C ASP A 486 -17.55 -4.41 20.80
N THR A 487 -18.16 -5.14 19.86
CA THR A 487 -18.76 -6.47 20.13
C THR A 487 -18.21 -7.61 19.29
N ASP A 488 -17.05 -7.39 18.67
CA ASP A 488 -16.31 -8.33 17.82
C ASP A 488 -16.05 -9.67 18.53
N VAL A 489 -15.50 -9.65 19.75
CA VAL A 489 -15.24 -10.87 20.56
C VAL A 489 -16.50 -11.69 20.75
N ALA A 490 -17.64 -11.03 21.04
CA ALA A 490 -18.93 -11.72 21.22
C ALA A 490 -19.38 -12.42 19.93
N MET A 491 -19.27 -11.76 18.78
CA MET A 491 -19.59 -12.34 17.48
C MET A 491 -18.64 -13.50 17.14
N LEU A 492 -17.33 -13.31 17.29
CA LEU A 492 -16.32 -14.31 16.91
C LEU A 492 -16.41 -15.56 17.79
N ASN A 493 -16.57 -15.41 19.10
CA ASN A 493 -16.79 -16.54 20.00
C ASN A 493 -18.10 -17.27 19.70
N ALA A 494 -19.14 -16.59 19.22
CA ALA A 494 -20.35 -17.26 18.75
C ALA A 494 -20.11 -18.13 17.50
N LEU A 495 -19.25 -17.68 16.58
CA LEU A 495 -18.86 -18.51 15.43
C LEU A 495 -18.09 -19.74 15.89
N ILE A 496 -17.10 -19.58 16.78
CA ILE A 496 -16.31 -20.68 17.34
C ILE A 496 -17.20 -21.65 18.11
N HIS A 497 -18.14 -21.14 18.92
CA HIS A 497 -19.13 -21.93 19.65
C HIS A 497 -19.89 -22.84 18.71
N VAL A 498 -20.44 -22.32 17.61
CA VAL A 498 -21.20 -23.12 16.64
C VAL A 498 -20.35 -24.22 16.02
N VAL A 499 -19.11 -23.90 15.63
CA VAL A 499 -18.20 -24.90 15.05
C VAL A 499 -17.95 -26.06 16.01
N ILE A 500 -17.77 -25.77 17.30
CA ILE A 500 -17.51 -26.78 18.33
C ILE A 500 -18.79 -27.53 18.74
N GLU A 501 -19.89 -26.81 18.97
CA GLU A 501 -21.19 -27.36 19.38
C GLU A 501 -21.74 -28.34 18.34
N GLU A 502 -21.67 -27.98 17.06
CA GLU A 502 -22.23 -28.76 15.97
C GLU A 502 -21.28 -29.86 15.45
N GLY A 503 -20.11 -30.03 16.08
CA GLY A 503 -19.13 -31.06 15.71
C GLY A 503 -18.45 -30.82 14.36
N LEU A 504 -18.30 -29.56 13.94
CA LEU A 504 -17.69 -29.14 12.67
C LEU A 504 -16.18 -28.87 12.77
N ALA A 505 -15.62 -28.96 13.98
CA ALA A 505 -14.20 -28.72 14.21
C ALA A 505 -13.32 -29.84 13.62
N ASP A 506 -12.19 -29.47 13.02
CA ASP A 506 -11.17 -30.40 12.49
C ASP A 506 -10.36 -31.02 13.64
N GLN A 507 -10.87 -32.13 14.18
CA GLN A 507 -10.27 -32.85 15.31
C GLN A 507 -8.85 -33.35 15.00
N ASP A 508 -8.60 -33.71 13.74
CA ASP A 508 -7.32 -34.22 13.28
C ASP A 508 -6.26 -33.11 13.30
N PHE A 509 -6.62 -31.93 12.79
CA PHE A 509 -5.77 -30.75 12.86
C PHE A 509 -5.51 -30.36 14.31
N ILE A 510 -6.56 -30.26 15.13
CA ILE A 510 -6.44 -29.87 16.55
C ILE A 510 -5.47 -30.81 17.29
N ALA A 511 -5.65 -32.13 17.17
CA ALA A 511 -4.82 -33.12 17.87
C ALA A 511 -3.33 -33.05 17.47
N LYS A 512 -3.05 -32.80 16.18
CA LYS A 512 -1.68 -32.82 15.62
C LYS A 512 -0.98 -31.47 15.70
N ARG A 513 -1.73 -30.37 15.55
CA ARG A 513 -1.21 -29.04 15.20
C ARG A 513 -1.56 -27.95 16.21
N ALA A 514 -2.41 -28.20 17.20
CA ALA A 514 -2.81 -27.21 18.21
C ALA A 514 -2.59 -27.71 19.65
N SER A 515 -2.64 -26.77 20.58
CA SER A 515 -2.58 -26.98 22.03
C SER A 515 -3.68 -26.16 22.71
N ASN A 516 -4.04 -26.51 23.96
CA ASN A 516 -5.01 -25.79 24.79
C ASN A 516 -6.46 -25.73 24.25
N TYR A 517 -6.87 -26.66 23.39
CA TYR A 517 -8.22 -26.71 22.83
C TYR A 517 -9.33 -26.88 23.88
N GLU A 518 -9.11 -27.69 24.92
CA GLU A 518 -10.16 -27.92 25.94
C GLU A 518 -10.49 -26.65 26.72
N ALA A 519 -9.50 -25.80 27.02
CA ALA A 519 -9.75 -24.52 27.66
C ALA A 519 -10.58 -23.58 26.77
N LEU A 520 -10.30 -23.56 25.47
CA LEU A 520 -11.11 -22.81 24.50
C LEU A 520 -12.54 -23.34 24.45
N ARG A 521 -12.70 -24.67 24.36
CA ARG A 521 -14.01 -25.34 24.32
C ARG A 521 -14.84 -25.02 25.56
N GLU A 522 -14.25 -25.06 26.76
CA GLU A 522 -14.94 -24.71 28.00
C GLU A 522 -15.33 -23.22 28.02
N ASN A 523 -14.44 -22.33 27.60
CA ASN A 523 -14.71 -20.90 27.53
C ASN A 523 -15.90 -20.57 26.60
N VAL A 524 -15.90 -21.10 25.36
CA VAL A 524 -16.93 -20.73 24.38
C VAL A 524 -18.32 -21.29 24.68
N LYS A 525 -18.50 -22.18 25.67
CA LYS A 525 -19.84 -22.69 26.06
C LYS A 525 -20.83 -21.57 26.39
N GLY A 526 -20.35 -20.48 26.98
CA GLY A 526 -21.16 -19.31 27.32
C GLY A 526 -21.60 -18.46 26.13
N TYR A 527 -21.10 -18.75 24.92
CA TYR A 527 -21.16 -17.86 23.76
C TYR A 527 -22.10 -18.36 22.66
N SER A 528 -23.20 -19.05 23.01
CA SER A 528 -24.19 -19.46 22.01
C SER A 528 -24.66 -18.27 21.14
N PRO A 529 -24.94 -18.47 19.83
CA PRO A 529 -25.49 -17.43 18.97
C PRO A 529 -26.71 -16.73 19.54
N GLU A 530 -27.57 -17.45 20.25
CA GLU A 530 -28.78 -16.92 20.89
C GLU A 530 -28.45 -15.97 22.05
N ALA A 531 -27.38 -16.25 22.80
CA ALA A 531 -26.90 -15.38 23.88
C ALA A 531 -26.15 -14.14 23.32
N MET A 532 -25.39 -14.31 22.23
CA MET A 532 -24.55 -13.25 21.68
C MET A 532 -25.30 -12.31 20.72
N ALA A 533 -26.36 -12.77 20.06
CA ALA A 533 -27.19 -11.96 19.17
C ALA A 533 -27.66 -10.61 19.76
N PRO A 534 -28.20 -10.53 21.00
CA PRO A 534 -28.57 -9.23 21.58
C PRO A 534 -27.37 -8.32 21.86
N ILE A 535 -26.18 -8.89 22.10
CA ILE A 535 -24.94 -8.15 22.35
C ILE A 535 -24.43 -7.58 21.02
N CYS A 536 -24.08 -8.45 20.06
CA CYS A 536 -23.45 -8.02 18.83
C CYS A 536 -24.42 -7.48 17.77
N GLY A 537 -25.73 -7.69 17.93
CA GLY A 537 -26.74 -7.23 16.98
C GLY A 537 -26.89 -8.09 15.74
N ILE A 538 -26.20 -9.23 15.65
CA ILE A 538 -26.33 -10.17 14.53
C ILE A 538 -27.35 -11.27 14.86
N PRO A 539 -28.32 -11.57 13.99
CA PRO A 539 -29.25 -12.67 14.22
C PRO A 539 -28.54 -14.02 14.42
N ALA A 540 -28.98 -14.80 15.41
CA ALA A 540 -28.38 -16.09 15.75
C ALA A 540 -28.30 -17.06 14.56
N HIS A 541 -29.35 -17.11 13.72
CA HIS A 541 -29.36 -17.96 12.53
C HIS A 541 -28.29 -17.55 11.49
N THR A 542 -27.98 -16.25 11.37
CA THR A 542 -26.93 -15.74 10.48
C THR A 542 -25.55 -16.12 11.01
N LEU A 543 -25.32 -16.02 12.33
CA LEU A 543 -24.07 -16.49 12.96
C LEU A 543 -23.85 -17.98 12.69
N ARG A 544 -24.89 -18.80 12.87
CA ARG A 544 -24.83 -20.25 12.56
C ARG A 544 -24.54 -20.51 11.08
N GLU A 545 -25.21 -19.79 10.18
CA GLU A 545 -25.00 -19.91 8.73
C GLU A 545 -23.55 -19.62 8.33
N VAL A 546 -22.98 -18.52 8.83
CA VAL A 546 -21.60 -18.12 8.52
C VAL A 546 -20.59 -19.09 9.13
N ALA A 547 -20.78 -19.51 10.39
CA ALA A 547 -19.89 -20.47 11.05
C ALA A 547 -19.83 -21.81 10.28
N ARG A 548 -21.00 -22.34 9.87
CA ARG A 548 -21.09 -23.55 9.04
C ARG A 548 -20.40 -23.38 7.69
N ALA A 549 -20.61 -22.24 7.02
CA ALA A 549 -19.97 -21.94 5.74
C ALA A 549 -18.44 -21.84 5.87
N PHE A 550 -17.94 -21.23 6.94
CA PHE A 550 -16.51 -21.13 7.21
C PHE A 550 -15.87 -22.50 7.47
N ALA A 551 -16.50 -23.32 8.32
CA ALA A 551 -15.99 -24.64 8.68
C ALA A 551 -16.03 -25.65 7.50
N SER A 552 -16.99 -25.52 6.59
CA SER A 552 -17.15 -26.44 5.45
C SER A 552 -16.45 -26.01 4.15
N ALA A 553 -15.89 -24.80 4.10
CA ALA A 553 -15.14 -24.31 2.94
C ALA A 553 -13.86 -25.13 2.71
N LYS A 554 -13.48 -25.39 1.43
CA LYS A 554 -12.21 -26.07 1.15
C LYS A 554 -11.02 -25.19 1.49
N GLY A 555 -11.17 -23.89 1.25
CA GLY A 555 -10.27 -22.85 1.72
C GLY A 555 -11.07 -21.64 2.22
N ALA A 556 -10.76 -21.19 3.44
CA ALA A 556 -11.30 -19.98 4.02
C ALA A 556 -10.18 -19.07 4.54
N MET A 557 -10.12 -17.85 4.03
CA MET A 557 -9.08 -16.89 4.38
C MET A 557 -9.66 -15.71 5.14
N ILE A 558 -9.05 -15.36 6.27
CA ILE A 558 -9.43 -14.21 7.09
C ILE A 558 -8.51 -13.03 6.76
N LEU A 559 -9.10 -11.91 6.36
CA LEU A 559 -8.38 -10.65 6.15
C LEU A 559 -8.91 -9.60 7.11
N TRP A 560 -8.03 -8.97 7.88
CA TRP A 560 -8.45 -7.96 8.85
C TRP A 560 -7.61 -6.70 8.84
N GLY A 561 -8.19 -5.64 9.40
CA GLY A 561 -7.57 -4.33 9.48
C GLY A 561 -7.68 -3.74 10.88
N MET A 562 -7.89 -2.44 10.90
CA MET A 562 -7.80 -1.64 12.12
C MET A 562 -9.00 -1.78 13.05
N GLY A 563 -10.17 -2.19 12.53
CA GLY A 563 -11.35 -2.47 13.34
C GLY A 563 -11.17 -3.68 14.26
N VAL A 564 -10.14 -4.50 14.02
CA VAL A 564 -9.74 -5.57 14.95
C VAL A 564 -8.71 -5.05 15.94
N SER A 565 -7.68 -4.35 15.48
CA SER A 565 -6.48 -4.06 16.28
C SER A 565 -6.57 -2.80 17.15
N GLN A 566 -7.33 -1.77 16.76
CA GLN A 566 -7.36 -0.46 17.45
C GLN A 566 -8.48 -0.36 18.49
N HIS A 567 -8.54 -1.37 19.36
CA HIS A 567 -9.45 -1.49 20.49
C HIS A 567 -8.67 -1.89 21.75
N VAL A 568 -9.20 -1.59 22.94
CA VAL A 568 -8.60 -2.08 24.20
C VAL A 568 -8.57 -3.61 24.31
N HIS A 569 -9.39 -4.31 23.52
CA HIS A 569 -9.42 -5.76 23.40
C HIS A 569 -8.89 -6.25 22.04
N GLY A 570 -8.07 -5.45 21.34
CA GLY A 570 -7.63 -5.77 19.98
C GLY A 570 -6.80 -7.06 19.87
N THR A 571 -6.01 -7.40 20.89
CA THR A 571 -5.29 -8.69 20.95
C THR A 571 -6.27 -9.85 21.09
N ASP A 572 -7.36 -9.68 21.84
CA ASP A 572 -8.39 -10.71 22.03
C ASP A 572 -9.22 -10.96 20.77
N ASN A 573 -9.51 -9.91 19.99
CA ASN A 573 -10.09 -10.07 18.65
C ASN A 573 -9.20 -10.96 17.78
N ALA A 574 -7.90 -10.68 17.72
CA ALA A 574 -6.95 -11.47 16.93
C ALA A 574 -6.80 -12.92 17.46
N ARG A 575 -6.85 -13.14 18.78
CA ARG A 575 -6.89 -14.48 19.39
C ARG A 575 -8.13 -15.27 18.94
N CYS A 576 -9.29 -14.63 18.87
CA CYS A 576 -10.51 -15.26 18.35
C CYS A 576 -10.36 -15.65 16.87
N LEU A 577 -9.73 -14.81 16.03
CA LEU A 577 -9.46 -15.15 14.63
C LEU A 577 -8.51 -16.35 14.50
N ILE A 578 -7.44 -16.39 15.31
CA ILE A 578 -6.50 -17.52 15.39
C ILE A 578 -7.26 -18.79 15.81
N ALA A 579 -8.12 -18.69 16.82
CA ALA A 579 -8.93 -19.80 17.29
C ALA A 579 -9.85 -20.33 16.19
N LEU A 580 -10.56 -19.45 15.48
CA LEU A 580 -11.50 -19.83 14.41
C LEU A 580 -10.81 -20.59 13.27
N VAL A 581 -9.67 -20.10 12.76
CA VAL A 581 -8.93 -20.82 11.71
C VAL A 581 -8.33 -22.13 12.21
N THR A 582 -7.95 -22.19 13.48
CA THR A 582 -7.31 -23.38 14.07
C THR A 582 -8.32 -24.50 14.27
N VAL A 583 -9.49 -24.20 14.85
CA VAL A 583 -10.52 -25.22 15.09
C VAL A 583 -11.14 -25.74 13.78
N THR A 584 -10.96 -25.03 12.67
CA THR A 584 -11.45 -25.43 11.34
C THR A 584 -10.35 -25.92 10.38
N GLY A 585 -9.09 -25.97 10.81
CA GLY A 585 -7.97 -26.38 9.96
C GLY A 585 -7.77 -25.47 8.72
N GLN A 586 -8.11 -24.18 8.82
CA GLN A 586 -8.03 -23.19 7.75
C GLN A 586 -6.74 -22.35 7.81
N ILE A 587 -5.59 -23.00 8.01
CA ILE A 587 -4.26 -22.37 7.98
C ILE A 587 -3.21 -23.40 7.52
N GLY A 588 -2.14 -22.94 6.88
CA GLY A 588 -1.08 -23.83 6.36
C GLY A 588 -1.42 -24.47 5.02
N LYS A 589 -2.37 -23.90 4.26
CA LYS A 589 -2.76 -24.36 2.92
C LYS A 589 -3.18 -23.20 2.01
N PRO A 590 -3.13 -23.36 0.67
CA PRO A 590 -3.58 -22.33 -0.27
C PRO A 590 -5.06 -21.96 -0.09
N GLY A 591 -5.39 -20.69 -0.31
CA GLY A 591 -6.75 -20.15 -0.16
C GLY A 591 -7.25 -20.16 1.28
N SER A 592 -6.36 -20.17 2.27
CA SER A 592 -6.71 -20.19 3.68
C SER A 592 -5.75 -19.35 4.51
N GLY A 593 -6.09 -19.12 5.78
CA GLY A 593 -5.15 -18.58 6.75
C GLY A 593 -5.51 -17.19 7.26
N LEU A 594 -4.48 -16.52 7.80
CA LEU A 594 -4.57 -15.28 8.56
C LEU A 594 -3.78 -14.19 7.85
N HIS A 595 -4.49 -13.12 7.47
CA HIS A 595 -3.88 -11.99 6.79
C HIS A 595 -4.27 -10.63 7.43
N PRO A 596 -3.49 -10.11 8.38
CA PRO A 596 -3.58 -8.69 8.76
C PRO A 596 -3.15 -7.82 7.58
N LEU A 597 -4.07 -7.06 7.00
CA LEU A 597 -3.79 -6.11 5.92
C LEU A 597 -2.98 -4.93 6.47
N ARG A 598 -1.66 -5.01 6.32
CA ARG A 598 -0.72 -4.02 6.86
C ARG A 598 -0.89 -2.66 6.19
N GLY A 599 -0.87 -1.60 6.99
CA GLY A 599 -1.25 -0.25 6.56
C GLY A 599 -0.25 0.45 5.63
N GLN A 600 0.89 0.90 6.17
CA GLN A 600 1.92 1.63 5.43
C GLN A 600 2.79 0.68 4.57
N ASN A 601 3.36 1.19 3.48
CA ASN A 601 4.16 0.44 2.49
C ASN A 601 5.23 -0.46 3.11
N ASN A 602 5.89 -0.01 4.18
CA ASN A 602 7.00 -0.73 4.79
C ASN A 602 6.81 -1.06 6.28
N VAL A 603 5.57 -1.11 6.79
CA VAL A 603 5.36 -1.41 8.22
C VAL A 603 5.80 -2.83 8.60
N GLN A 604 5.72 -3.79 7.66
CA GLN A 604 6.24 -5.14 7.87
C GLN A 604 7.76 -5.07 7.99
N GLY A 605 8.45 -4.51 6.99
CA GLY A 605 9.92 -4.48 6.97
C GLY A 605 10.54 -3.63 8.08
N ALA A 606 9.91 -2.50 8.43
CA ALA A 606 10.32 -1.69 9.56
C ALA A 606 10.16 -2.43 10.91
N SER A 607 9.11 -3.24 11.05
CA SER A 607 8.93 -4.12 12.22
C SER A 607 9.97 -5.25 12.23
N ASP A 608 10.23 -5.85 11.06
CA ASP A 608 11.21 -6.91 10.87
C ASP A 608 12.64 -6.43 11.18
N ALA A 609 12.94 -5.18 10.84
CA ALA A 609 14.20 -4.50 11.15
C ALA A 609 14.36 -4.12 12.62
N GLY A 610 13.33 -4.31 13.46
CA GLY A 610 13.41 -4.10 14.91
C GLY A 610 13.06 -2.69 15.39
N LEU A 611 12.28 -1.89 14.63
CA LEU A 611 11.67 -0.65 15.15
C LEU A 611 10.53 -0.93 16.15
N ILE A 612 10.81 -1.75 17.15
CA ILE A 612 9.88 -2.19 18.19
C ILE A 612 10.65 -2.23 19.51
N PRO A 613 10.15 -1.61 20.60
CA PRO A 613 10.94 -1.38 21.81
C PRO A 613 11.29 -2.67 22.56
N MET A 614 10.58 -3.76 22.31
CA MET A 614 10.82 -5.06 22.92
C MET A 614 11.46 -6.10 21.99
N MET A 615 11.78 -5.73 20.73
CA MET A 615 12.32 -6.67 19.74
C MET A 615 13.56 -6.13 19.02
N PHE A 616 14.61 -6.94 18.96
CA PHE A 616 15.67 -6.85 17.96
C PHE A 616 15.16 -7.28 16.56
N PRO A 617 15.94 -7.07 15.48
CA PRO A 617 15.60 -7.58 14.17
C PRO A 617 15.17 -9.06 14.16
N ASN A 618 14.25 -9.40 13.26
CA ASN A 618 13.61 -10.71 13.13
C ASN A 618 12.75 -11.12 14.36
N TYR A 619 12.08 -10.16 15.01
CA TYR A 619 11.22 -10.35 16.19
C TYR A 619 11.90 -11.07 17.37
N GLN A 620 13.21 -10.92 17.52
CA GLN A 620 13.95 -11.52 18.64
C GLN A 620 13.78 -10.65 19.88
N ARG A 621 13.19 -11.20 20.96
CA ARG A 621 12.95 -10.41 22.19
C ARG A 621 14.26 -9.89 22.79
N VAL A 622 14.27 -8.62 23.20
CA VAL A 622 15.45 -8.01 23.86
C VAL A 622 15.81 -8.68 25.19
N THR A 623 14.83 -9.31 25.84
CA THR A 623 15.01 -10.07 27.08
C THR A 623 15.50 -11.51 26.85
N ASN A 624 15.59 -11.97 25.59
CA ASN A 624 16.14 -13.28 25.29
C ASN A 624 17.67 -13.20 25.35
N LYS A 625 18.28 -13.91 26.29
CA LYS A 625 19.73 -13.86 26.51
C LYS A 625 20.55 -14.25 25.27
N ALA A 626 20.13 -15.28 24.53
CA ALA A 626 20.88 -15.73 23.36
C ALA A 626 20.85 -14.71 22.22
N ALA A 627 19.69 -14.08 21.98
CA ALA A 627 19.57 -12.99 21.02
C ALA A 627 20.40 -11.77 21.48
N HIS A 628 20.30 -11.40 22.75
CA HIS A 628 21.05 -10.29 23.34
C HIS A 628 22.57 -10.49 23.19
N ASP A 629 23.09 -11.65 23.63
CA ASP A 629 24.50 -12.02 23.46
C ASP A 629 24.94 -11.96 21.98
N TRP A 630 24.08 -12.42 21.06
CA TRP A 630 24.35 -12.39 19.62
C TRP A 630 24.49 -10.95 19.11
N PHE A 631 23.54 -10.06 19.43
CA PHE A 631 23.57 -8.66 18.97
C PHE A 631 24.69 -7.85 19.62
N GLU A 632 25.01 -8.07 20.89
CA GLU A 632 26.17 -7.41 21.52
C GLU A 632 27.48 -7.77 20.82
N ASN A 633 27.66 -9.05 20.47
CA ASN A 633 28.82 -9.53 19.72
C ASN A 633 28.81 -9.01 18.28
N PHE A 634 27.64 -9.00 17.63
CA PHE A 634 27.49 -8.58 16.24
C PHE A 634 27.73 -7.08 16.05
N TRP A 635 27.32 -6.24 17.00
CA TRP A 635 27.54 -4.78 16.96
C TRP A 635 28.72 -4.29 17.79
N ASP A 636 29.42 -5.18 18.49
CA ASP A 636 30.56 -4.88 19.38
C ASP A 636 30.24 -3.78 20.41
N THR A 637 29.07 -3.89 21.06
CA THR A 637 28.62 -2.90 22.03
C THR A 637 27.67 -3.51 23.06
N LYS A 638 27.60 -2.90 24.24
CA LYS A 638 26.67 -3.30 25.30
C LYS A 638 25.28 -2.74 25.05
N LEU A 639 24.27 -3.59 25.21
CA LEU A 639 22.87 -3.27 24.90
C LEU A 639 21.99 -3.33 26.15
N ASP A 640 20.94 -2.50 26.18
CA ASP A 640 19.91 -2.54 27.23
C ASP A 640 19.15 -3.88 27.13
N ASP A 641 19.07 -4.61 28.24
CA ASP A 641 18.38 -5.91 28.33
C ASP A 641 16.90 -5.76 28.74
N GLN A 642 16.44 -4.53 28.98
CA GLN A 642 15.06 -4.23 29.30
C GLN A 642 14.31 -3.69 28.07
N PRO A 643 13.01 -4.02 27.91
CA PRO A 643 12.16 -3.35 26.95
C PRO A 643 12.16 -1.83 27.12
N GLY A 644 12.10 -1.11 26.00
CA GLY A 644 11.82 0.33 26.00
C GLY A 644 10.35 0.64 26.17
N TYR A 645 10.04 1.93 26.20
CA TYR A 645 8.67 2.43 26.21
C TYR A 645 8.06 2.48 24.81
N THR A 646 6.75 2.29 24.73
CA THR A 646 5.98 2.42 23.49
C THR A 646 5.60 3.88 23.19
N VAL A 647 5.15 4.20 21.97
CA VAL A 647 4.79 5.58 21.55
C VAL A 647 3.98 6.34 22.59
N VAL A 648 2.85 5.79 23.06
CA VAL A 648 1.96 6.47 24.01
C VAL A 648 2.62 6.59 25.40
N GLU A 649 3.36 5.57 25.84
CA GLU A 649 4.11 5.62 27.09
C GLU A 649 5.25 6.65 27.06
N ILE A 650 5.88 6.86 25.90
CA ILE A 650 6.91 7.88 25.70
C ILE A 650 6.32 9.27 25.88
N MET A 651 5.10 9.54 25.39
CA MET A 651 4.42 10.82 25.61
C MET A 651 4.18 11.07 27.11
N HIS A 652 3.73 10.05 27.84
CA HIS A 652 3.61 10.13 29.31
C HIS A 652 4.98 10.37 29.98
N LYS A 653 6.04 9.72 29.51
CA LYS A 653 7.40 9.90 30.04
C LYS A 653 8.00 11.25 29.73
N ALA A 654 7.60 11.92 28.64
CA ALA A 654 8.01 13.30 28.38
C ALA A 654 7.47 14.27 29.45
N LEU A 655 6.23 14.02 29.90
CA LEU A 655 5.53 14.83 30.91
C LEU A 655 5.77 14.37 32.36
N ALA A 656 6.59 13.34 32.57
CA ALA A 656 6.92 12.87 33.91
C ALA A 656 7.57 13.97 34.77
N PRO A 657 7.44 13.92 36.10
CA PRO A 657 8.15 14.86 36.98
C PRO A 657 9.67 14.68 36.84
N ASP A 658 10.45 15.72 37.11
CA ASP A 658 11.92 15.66 36.97
C ASP A 658 12.60 14.66 37.91
N SER A 659 11.90 14.21 38.95
CA SER A 659 12.31 13.12 39.84
C SER A 659 12.21 11.73 39.20
N ASP A 660 11.51 11.56 38.08
CA ASP A 660 11.44 10.30 37.35
C ASP A 660 12.77 10.08 36.59
N PRO A 661 13.54 9.03 36.91
CA PRO A 661 14.83 8.77 36.28
C PRO A 661 14.70 8.41 34.78
N HIS A 662 13.50 8.08 34.33
CA HIS A 662 13.20 7.73 32.94
C HIS A 662 12.39 8.82 32.23
N LYS A 663 12.33 10.04 32.78
CA LYS A 663 11.74 11.18 32.08
C LYS A 663 12.42 11.37 30.73
N VAL A 664 11.64 11.37 29.66
CA VAL A 664 12.14 11.63 28.31
C VAL A 664 12.30 13.15 28.16
N ARG A 665 13.50 13.58 27.80
CA ARG A 665 13.89 15.00 27.67
C ARG A 665 14.29 15.35 26.24
N GLY A 666 14.81 14.37 25.49
CA GLY A 666 15.24 14.54 24.11
C GLY A 666 14.58 13.51 23.20
N MET A 667 14.20 13.92 22.00
CA MET A 667 13.56 13.01 21.05
C MET A 667 14.02 13.27 19.61
N TYR A 668 14.19 12.18 18.86
CA TYR A 668 14.47 12.21 17.43
C TYR A 668 13.36 11.48 16.67
N ILE A 669 12.65 12.18 15.78
CA ILE A 669 11.53 11.66 15.00
C ILE A 669 11.90 11.67 13.52
N MET A 670 11.87 10.51 12.88
CA MET A 670 12.09 10.35 11.44
C MET A 670 10.78 9.96 10.76
N GLY A 671 10.31 10.79 9.83
CA GLY A 671 9.23 10.46 8.90
C GLY A 671 7.90 10.06 9.56
N GLU A 672 7.61 10.60 10.74
CA GLU A 672 6.37 10.38 11.51
C GLU A 672 5.79 11.71 12.00
N ASN A 673 4.47 11.72 12.23
CA ASN A 673 3.74 12.93 12.57
C ASN A 673 2.81 12.76 13.81
N PRO A 674 3.36 12.46 14.99
CA PRO A 674 2.59 12.23 16.21
C PRO A 674 1.69 13.41 16.62
N ALA A 675 2.03 14.65 16.26
CA ALA A 675 1.17 15.82 16.50
C ALA A 675 -0.17 15.79 15.70
N MET A 676 -0.35 14.79 14.84
CA MET A 676 -1.59 14.48 14.11
C MET A 676 -2.04 13.03 14.23
N SER A 677 -1.12 12.06 14.31
CA SER A 677 -1.46 10.63 14.26
C SER A 677 -1.72 9.98 15.62
N ASP A 678 -1.20 10.53 16.71
CA ASP A 678 -1.33 9.94 18.04
C ASP A 678 -2.72 10.20 18.64
N PRO A 679 -3.20 9.34 19.57
CA PRO A 679 -4.46 9.60 20.28
C PRO A 679 -4.32 10.78 21.23
N ASP A 680 -5.44 11.40 21.63
CA ASP A 680 -5.47 12.56 22.52
C ASP A 680 -4.44 13.62 22.10
N LEU A 681 -4.68 14.26 20.95
CA LEU A 681 -3.72 15.19 20.37
C LEU A 681 -3.38 16.36 21.29
N ASN A 682 -4.27 16.74 22.21
CA ASN A 682 -3.96 17.78 23.19
C ASN A 682 -2.82 17.31 24.12
N HIS A 683 -2.90 16.08 24.61
CA HIS A 683 -1.82 15.45 25.39
C HIS A 683 -0.53 15.28 24.57
N ALA A 684 -0.63 14.68 23.38
CA ALA A 684 0.55 14.39 22.55
C ALA A 684 1.30 15.66 22.13
N ARG A 685 0.59 16.72 21.71
CA ARG A 685 1.19 18.00 21.36
C ARG A 685 1.84 18.68 22.55
N HIS A 686 1.21 18.63 23.72
CA HIS A 686 1.80 19.16 24.95
C HIS A 686 3.08 18.41 25.34
N ALA A 687 3.08 17.08 25.25
CA ALA A 687 4.25 16.24 25.48
C ALA A 687 5.41 16.63 24.55
N LEU A 688 5.16 16.72 23.24
CA LEU A 688 6.17 17.13 22.25
C LEU A 688 6.73 18.54 22.53
N ALA A 689 5.86 19.49 22.88
CA ALA A 689 6.25 20.86 23.21
C ALA A 689 7.07 20.94 24.51
N SER A 690 6.87 20.02 25.46
CA SER A 690 7.57 19.98 26.75
C SER A 690 9.02 19.47 26.67
N LEU A 691 9.39 18.82 25.57
CA LEU A 691 10.72 18.26 25.38
C LEU A 691 11.78 19.36 25.38
N GLY A 692 12.89 19.13 26.08
CA GLY A 692 14.04 20.03 26.09
C GLY A 692 14.76 20.07 24.74
N HIS A 693 14.70 18.97 23.97
CA HIS A 693 15.20 18.93 22.60
C HIS A 693 14.36 17.99 21.72
N LEU A 694 13.80 18.49 20.61
CA LEU A 694 13.05 17.73 19.63
C LEU A 694 13.65 17.92 18.24
N VAL A 695 14.04 16.82 17.61
CA VAL A 695 14.61 16.80 16.26
C VAL A 695 13.63 16.08 15.34
N VAL A 696 13.28 16.71 14.22
CA VAL A 696 12.35 16.14 13.24
C VAL A 696 13.03 16.06 11.88
N GLN A 697 13.12 14.85 11.34
CA GLN A 697 13.53 14.59 9.97
C GLN A 697 12.30 14.26 9.13
N ASP A 698 11.99 15.11 8.15
CA ASP A 698 10.77 15.00 7.34
C ASP A 698 10.99 15.59 5.93
N ILE A 699 10.08 15.30 5.01
CA ILE A 699 10.07 15.84 3.66
C ILE A 699 9.24 17.15 3.55
N PHE A 700 8.35 17.38 4.52
CA PHE A 700 7.49 18.57 4.60
C PHE A 700 7.50 19.17 6.02
N MET A 701 7.12 20.44 6.12
CA MET A 701 6.86 21.07 7.41
C MET A 701 5.54 20.57 8.01
N THR A 702 5.59 19.40 8.67
CA THR A 702 4.45 18.76 9.35
C THR A 702 4.14 19.41 10.68
N GLU A 703 2.99 19.08 11.27
CA GLU A 703 2.56 19.56 12.59
C GLU A 703 3.57 19.21 13.68
N THR A 704 4.25 18.06 13.54
CA THR A 704 5.32 17.67 14.45
C THR A 704 6.58 18.50 14.22
N ALA A 705 6.95 18.78 12.95
CA ALA A 705 8.10 19.62 12.62
C ALA A 705 7.97 21.05 13.17
N TRP A 706 6.75 21.60 13.19
CA TRP A 706 6.46 22.90 13.81
C TRP A 706 6.75 22.99 15.31
N LEU A 707 6.83 21.86 16.02
CA LEU A 707 7.19 21.79 17.44
C LEU A 707 8.69 21.48 17.66
N ALA A 708 9.44 21.23 16.60
CA ALA A 708 10.85 20.84 16.67
C ALA A 708 11.77 22.01 17.05
N ASP A 709 12.95 21.70 17.59
CA ASP A 709 14.08 22.64 17.69
C ASP A 709 14.95 22.62 16.44
N VAL A 710 15.06 21.44 15.80
CA VAL A 710 15.80 21.23 14.55
C VAL A 710 14.93 20.45 13.58
N VAL A 711 14.82 20.95 12.35
CA VAL A 711 14.17 20.24 11.24
C VAL A 711 15.22 19.90 10.18
N LEU A 712 15.29 18.62 9.80
CA LEU A 712 16.26 18.09 8.84
C LEU A 712 15.53 17.67 7.54
N PRO A 713 15.81 18.31 6.39
CA PRO A 713 15.14 18.00 5.13
C PRO A 713 15.60 16.65 4.56
N ALA A 714 14.65 15.73 4.40
CA ALA A 714 14.89 14.37 3.92
C ALA A 714 14.48 14.16 2.45
N THR A 715 14.91 13.03 1.87
CA THR A 715 14.48 12.59 0.55
C THR A 715 13.10 11.92 0.60
N ALA A 716 12.29 12.17 -0.42
CA ALA A 716 11.08 11.39 -0.68
C ALA A 716 11.44 10.03 -1.29
N TRP A 717 10.49 9.10 -1.32
CA TRP A 717 10.70 7.76 -1.89
C TRP A 717 11.29 7.74 -3.31
N PRO A 718 10.81 8.53 -4.30
CA PRO A 718 11.39 8.50 -5.65
C PRO A 718 12.78 9.15 -5.74
N GLU A 719 13.35 9.67 -4.65
CA GLU A 719 14.65 10.36 -4.61
C GLU A 719 15.78 9.49 -4.04
N LYS A 720 15.49 8.23 -3.70
CA LYS A 720 16.43 7.31 -3.06
C LYS A 720 16.30 5.87 -3.55
N ASP A 721 17.33 5.09 -3.28
CA ASP A 721 17.32 3.63 -3.42
C ASP A 721 17.10 2.99 -2.06
N GLY A 722 16.50 1.80 -2.03
CA GLY A 722 16.30 1.02 -0.81
C GLY A 722 15.28 -0.08 -1.00
N THR A 723 15.03 -0.85 0.06
CA THR A 723 14.04 -1.92 0.02
C THR A 723 12.86 -1.63 0.94
N VAL A 724 11.69 -2.17 0.59
CA VAL A 724 10.54 -2.25 1.48
C VAL A 724 10.06 -3.69 1.57
N SER A 725 9.49 -4.08 2.70
CA SER A 725 8.77 -5.34 2.82
C SER A 725 7.28 -5.07 2.92
N ASN A 726 6.53 -5.57 1.93
CA ASN A 726 5.08 -5.38 1.85
C ASN A 726 4.33 -6.31 2.83
N THR A 727 3.01 -6.23 2.83
CA THR A 727 2.12 -7.05 3.67
C THR A 727 2.24 -8.54 3.41
N ASP A 728 2.68 -8.95 2.21
CA ASP A 728 2.82 -10.33 1.76
C ASP A 728 4.19 -10.95 2.10
N ARG A 729 5.03 -10.23 2.87
CA ARG A 729 6.42 -10.61 3.16
C ARG A 729 7.32 -10.60 1.91
N MET A 730 7.01 -9.75 0.93
CA MET A 730 7.87 -9.56 -0.23
C MET A 730 8.84 -8.41 0.04
N VAL A 731 10.14 -8.69 0.01
CA VAL A 731 11.19 -7.66 -0.04
C VAL A 731 11.25 -7.13 -1.47
N GLN A 732 11.04 -5.83 -1.65
CA GLN A 732 10.91 -5.16 -2.93
C GLN A 732 11.91 -4.02 -3.05
N LEU A 733 12.57 -3.92 -4.20
CA LEU A 733 13.55 -2.88 -4.49
C LEU A 733 12.89 -1.62 -5.06
N GLY A 734 13.09 -0.48 -4.39
CA GLY A 734 12.86 0.85 -4.93
C GLY A 734 14.14 1.45 -5.48
N LYS A 735 14.03 2.15 -6.60
CA LYS A 735 15.15 2.85 -7.25
C LYS A 735 14.91 4.35 -7.32
N LYS A 736 16.00 5.11 -7.22
CA LYS A 736 16.01 6.57 -7.36
C LYS A 736 15.58 6.98 -8.78
N ALA A 737 14.49 7.72 -8.88
CA ALA A 737 13.93 8.25 -10.12
C ALA A 737 14.32 9.72 -10.36
N ILE A 738 14.32 10.55 -9.33
CA ILE A 738 14.60 12.00 -9.42
C ILE A 738 15.63 12.42 -8.37
N ASP A 739 16.23 13.59 -8.55
CA ASP A 739 17.12 14.21 -7.57
C ASP A 739 16.31 15.00 -6.53
N PRO A 740 16.73 15.00 -5.25
CA PRO A 740 16.04 15.73 -4.18
C PRO A 740 16.13 17.26 -4.34
N PRO A 741 15.17 18.02 -3.78
CA PRO A 741 15.16 19.46 -3.89
C PRO A 741 16.17 20.13 -2.93
N GLY A 742 16.79 21.21 -3.40
CA GLY A 742 17.68 22.05 -2.59
C GLY A 742 18.86 21.28 -1.98
N GLN A 743 18.98 21.33 -0.66
CA GLN A 743 20.00 20.64 0.13
C GLN A 743 19.46 19.41 0.86
N ALA A 744 18.25 18.92 0.55
CA ALA A 744 17.70 17.73 1.18
C ALA A 744 18.64 16.51 0.97
N LYS A 745 18.73 15.66 1.99
CA LYS A 745 19.66 14.51 2.02
C LYS A 745 18.93 13.18 2.25
N PRO A 746 19.47 12.06 1.77
CA PRO A 746 18.93 10.74 2.09
C PRO A 746 18.89 10.49 3.60
N ASP A 747 17.81 9.90 4.09
CA ASP A 747 17.63 9.60 5.53
C ASP A 747 18.79 8.77 6.08
N LEU A 748 19.27 7.81 5.28
CA LEU A 748 20.42 6.98 5.60
C LEU A 748 21.69 7.80 5.89
N TRP A 749 21.94 8.85 5.09
CA TRP A 749 23.07 9.75 5.31
C TRP A 749 22.89 10.54 6.61
N ILE A 750 21.70 11.08 6.87
CA ILE A 750 21.42 11.88 8.06
C ILE A 750 21.60 11.04 9.33
N ILE A 751 21.10 9.80 9.36
CA ILE A 751 21.27 8.88 10.48
C ILE A 751 22.75 8.61 10.75
N GLN A 752 23.55 8.37 9.71
CA GLN A 752 24.99 8.12 9.83
C GLN A 752 25.74 9.35 10.36
N GLU A 753 25.39 10.56 9.91
CA GLU A 753 26.03 11.79 10.36
C GLU A 753 25.69 12.14 11.83
N ILE A 754 24.46 11.87 12.27
CA ILE A 754 24.07 11.99 13.68
C ILE A 754 24.83 10.95 14.51
N ALA A 755 24.91 9.70 14.04
CA ALA A 755 25.64 8.63 14.71
C ALA A 755 27.12 8.98 14.92
N ALA A 756 27.78 9.51 13.87
CA ALA A 756 29.18 9.91 13.92
C ALA A 756 29.44 11.02 14.97
N ARG A 757 28.49 11.94 15.17
CA ARG A 757 28.62 13.09 16.09
C ARG A 757 28.23 12.79 17.54
N LEU A 758 27.41 11.78 17.81
CA LEU A 758 27.02 11.39 19.19
C LEU A 758 28.19 10.85 20.05
N GLY A 759 29.35 10.57 19.45
CA GLY A 759 30.61 10.24 20.15
C GLY A 759 31.08 8.79 19.97
N PRO A 760 32.33 8.47 20.39
CA PRO A 760 33.14 7.43 19.77
C PRO A 760 33.00 6.07 20.47
N HIS A 761 32.86 4.95 19.74
CA HIS A 761 33.01 3.60 20.31
C HIS A 761 33.74 2.64 19.35
N ALA A 762 34.68 1.86 19.91
CA ALA A 762 35.71 1.00 19.30
C ALA A 762 36.86 1.72 18.54
N PRO A 763 38.14 1.33 18.75
CA PRO A 763 39.27 1.90 18.00
C PRO A 763 39.16 1.54 16.51
N PRO A 764 39.67 2.39 15.59
CA PRO A 764 39.73 2.06 14.17
C PRO A 764 40.55 0.78 13.96
N LEU A 765 40.13 -0.05 13.00
CA LEU A 765 40.87 -1.22 12.53
C LEU A 765 42.22 -0.78 11.96
N HIS A 766 43.24 -0.64 12.81
CA HIS A 766 44.62 -0.56 12.37
C HIS A 766 45.15 -1.98 12.12
N GLY A 767 45.33 -2.29 10.83
CA GLY A 767 46.44 -3.12 10.37
C GLY A 767 46.29 -4.64 10.54
N SER A 768 45.43 -5.25 9.73
CA SER A 768 45.74 -6.55 9.11
C SER A 768 44.78 -6.79 7.94
N LEU A 769 45.35 -7.17 6.79
CA LEU A 769 44.59 -7.68 5.66
C LEU A 769 43.72 -8.86 6.13
N PRO A 770 42.47 -9.00 5.63
CA PRO A 770 41.64 -10.13 5.98
C PRO A 770 42.32 -11.45 5.56
N PRO A 771 42.23 -12.53 6.36
CA PRO A 771 42.63 -13.86 5.92
C PRO A 771 41.81 -14.26 4.68
N GLU A 772 42.43 -15.02 3.78
CA GLU A 772 41.80 -15.47 2.52
C GLU A 772 40.43 -16.11 2.80
N GLY A 773 39.37 -15.52 2.23
CA GLY A 773 37.98 -16.00 2.36
C GLY A 773 37.00 -15.05 3.05
N ALA A 774 37.43 -13.91 3.60
CA ALA A 774 36.51 -12.89 4.13
C ALA A 774 36.11 -11.85 3.07
N SER A 775 34.83 -11.48 3.01
CA SER A 775 34.38 -10.33 2.22
C SER A 775 35.02 -9.04 2.78
N PRO A 776 35.76 -8.25 1.98
CA PRO A 776 36.45 -7.05 2.44
C PRO A 776 35.52 -5.90 2.89
N ALA A 777 34.19 -6.10 2.83
CA ALA A 777 33.18 -5.08 3.07
C ALA A 777 32.51 -5.11 4.46
N LEU A 778 32.93 -5.99 5.38
CA LEU A 778 32.47 -5.99 6.77
C LEU A 778 33.69 -6.31 7.63
N GLY A 779 33.97 -5.48 8.64
CA GLY A 779 35.27 -5.46 9.36
C GLY A 779 35.69 -6.75 10.07
N ARG A 780 34.86 -7.81 10.07
CA ARG A 780 35.16 -9.18 10.51
C ARG A 780 34.34 -10.22 9.72
N PRO A 781 34.81 -11.47 9.58
CA PRO A 781 33.94 -12.57 9.15
C PRO A 781 32.82 -12.76 10.19
N GLY A 782 31.58 -12.47 9.82
CA GLY A 782 30.39 -12.68 10.66
C GLY A 782 30.08 -11.61 11.72
N GLY A 783 30.68 -10.41 11.64
CA GLY A 783 30.36 -9.27 12.52
C GLY A 783 29.85 -8.04 11.75
N GLY A 784 28.90 -7.30 12.33
CA GLY A 784 28.37 -6.04 11.78
C GLY A 784 29.35 -4.88 11.94
N ARG A 785 29.13 -3.77 11.23
CA ARG A 785 29.98 -2.57 11.36
C ARG A 785 29.57 -1.74 12.58
N THR A 786 30.50 -1.03 13.21
CA THR A 786 30.14 0.03 14.17
C THR A 786 29.52 1.20 13.39
N LEU A 787 28.33 1.66 13.80
CA LEU A 787 27.54 2.69 13.09
C LEU A 787 28.34 3.98 12.80
N ALA A 788 29.30 4.32 13.67
CA ALA A 788 30.15 5.52 13.57
C ALA A 788 31.22 5.46 12.47
N CYS A 789 31.51 4.29 11.89
CA CYS A 789 32.48 4.15 10.80
C CYS A 789 31.91 4.50 9.42
N GLY A 790 30.60 4.74 9.34
CA GLY A 790 29.87 4.95 8.09
C GLY A 790 29.81 3.71 7.19
N TYR A 791 28.94 3.80 6.19
CA TYR A 791 28.77 2.82 5.13
C TYR A 791 29.17 3.49 3.80
N PRO A 792 30.41 3.29 3.32
CA PRO A 792 30.85 3.90 2.08
C PRO A 792 30.21 3.20 0.88
N GLY A 793 29.95 3.94 -0.20
CA GLY A 793 29.50 3.36 -1.46
C GLY A 793 28.47 4.23 -2.17
N GLU A 794 27.96 3.71 -3.27
CA GLU A 794 26.83 4.29 -3.98
C GLU A 794 25.59 4.36 -3.07
N SER A 795 24.77 5.39 -3.26
CA SER A 795 23.53 5.62 -2.50
C SER A 795 23.74 5.50 -0.98
N ASP A 796 24.79 6.16 -0.48
CA ASP A 796 25.16 6.24 0.94
C ASP A 796 25.36 4.88 1.63
N GLY A 797 25.73 3.86 0.84
CA GLY A 797 26.02 2.52 1.34
C GLY A 797 24.80 1.63 1.57
N VAL A 798 23.64 1.96 0.97
CA VAL A 798 22.38 1.23 1.14
C VAL A 798 22.52 -0.30 1.00
N ALA A 799 23.27 -0.77 -0.01
CA ALA A 799 23.49 -2.20 -0.23
C ALA A 799 24.28 -2.87 0.91
N LEU A 800 25.24 -2.16 1.52
CA LEU A 800 26.00 -2.66 2.68
C LEU A 800 25.15 -2.70 3.95
N VAL A 801 24.30 -1.69 4.14
CA VAL A 801 23.34 -1.67 5.24
C VAL A 801 22.34 -2.82 5.11
N TYR A 802 21.81 -3.03 3.90
CA TYR A 802 20.94 -4.16 3.60
C TYR A 802 21.62 -5.49 3.90
N ASP A 803 22.89 -5.65 3.52
CA ASP A 803 23.62 -6.90 3.81
C ASP A 803 23.83 -7.15 5.31
N GLU A 804 24.12 -6.09 6.09
CA GLU A 804 24.20 -6.21 7.53
C GLU A 804 22.84 -6.58 8.16
N MET A 805 21.76 -5.92 7.72
CA MET A 805 20.39 -6.25 8.12
C MET A 805 20.04 -7.70 7.77
N ARG A 806 20.40 -8.16 6.58
CA ARG A 806 20.20 -9.54 6.11
C ARG A 806 20.87 -10.55 7.03
N GLN A 807 22.04 -10.23 7.59
CA GLN A 807 22.72 -11.08 8.58
C GLN A 807 22.02 -11.04 9.95
N ALA A 808 21.55 -9.87 10.39
CA ALA A 808 20.72 -9.73 11.59
C ALA A 808 19.39 -10.50 11.49
N MET A 809 18.92 -10.73 10.25
CA MET A 809 17.69 -11.45 9.92
C MET A 809 17.96 -12.77 9.20
N HIS A 810 19.08 -13.43 9.50
CA HIS A 810 19.54 -14.64 8.81
C HIS A 810 18.52 -15.80 8.80
N ALA A 811 17.61 -15.88 9.76
CA ALA A 811 16.58 -16.92 9.81
C ALA A 811 15.36 -16.63 8.93
N ALA A 812 15.31 -15.48 8.25
CA ALA A 812 14.19 -15.08 7.39
C ALA A 812 14.61 -14.73 5.96
N ILE A 813 15.67 -13.93 5.78
CA ILE A 813 16.00 -13.33 4.47
C ILE A 813 17.43 -13.63 3.98
N SER A 814 18.13 -14.61 4.55
CA SER A 814 19.53 -14.90 4.17
C SER A 814 19.71 -15.17 2.67
N GLY A 815 18.72 -15.75 2.00
CA GLY A 815 18.71 -16.04 0.57
C GLY A 815 18.38 -14.85 -0.36
N ILE A 816 18.01 -13.70 0.21
CA ILE A 816 17.60 -12.51 -0.54
C ILE A 816 18.77 -11.52 -0.56
N THR A 817 19.73 -11.71 -1.45
CA THR A 817 20.86 -10.77 -1.61
C THR A 817 20.44 -9.50 -2.36
N TRP A 818 21.26 -8.44 -2.27
CA TRP A 818 21.02 -7.20 -3.01
C TRP A 818 21.02 -7.42 -4.53
N GLU A 819 21.95 -8.23 -5.04
CA GLU A 819 22.05 -8.57 -6.47
C GLU A 819 20.83 -9.36 -6.95
N ARG A 820 20.30 -10.24 -6.09
CA ARG A 820 19.05 -10.95 -6.38
C ARG A 820 17.88 -9.96 -6.50
N LEU A 821 17.76 -9.00 -5.60
CA LEU A 821 16.74 -7.96 -5.68
C LEU A 821 16.90 -7.06 -6.90
N GLN A 822 18.14 -6.74 -7.31
CA GLN A 822 18.37 -5.99 -8.55
C GLN A 822 17.88 -6.74 -9.80
N ARG A 823 17.99 -8.07 -9.79
CA ARG A 823 17.53 -8.95 -10.88
C ARG A 823 16.02 -9.21 -10.84
N GLU A 824 15.48 -9.54 -9.68
CA GLU A 824 14.11 -10.06 -9.52
C GLU A 824 13.11 -8.99 -9.06
N SER A 825 13.58 -7.82 -8.61
CA SER A 825 12.79 -6.71 -8.03
C SER A 825 12.00 -7.02 -6.76
N SER A 826 11.55 -8.26 -6.56
CA SER A 826 10.63 -8.66 -5.48
C SER A 826 10.86 -10.13 -5.12
N VAL A 827 11.13 -10.45 -3.85
CA VAL A 827 11.33 -11.82 -3.36
C VAL A 827 10.56 -12.03 -2.07
N THR A 828 9.81 -13.13 -1.98
CA THR A 828 8.99 -13.46 -0.79
C THR A 828 9.83 -14.20 0.26
N TYR A 829 9.71 -13.82 1.53
CA TYR A 829 10.35 -14.52 2.65
C TYR A 829 9.33 -15.34 3.48
N PRO A 830 9.76 -16.39 4.22
CA PRO A 830 11.14 -16.85 4.44
C PRO A 830 11.84 -17.35 3.17
N CYS A 831 13.13 -17.01 3.03
CA CYS A 831 13.98 -17.42 1.93
C CYS A 831 15.42 -17.56 2.45
N LEU A 832 15.91 -18.80 2.56
CA LEU A 832 17.15 -19.11 3.30
C LEU A 832 18.40 -19.28 2.42
N SER A 833 18.23 -19.57 1.14
CA SER A 833 19.32 -19.70 0.16
C SER A 833 18.98 -19.01 -1.16
N ALA A 834 19.98 -18.81 -2.03
CA ALA A 834 19.77 -18.17 -3.33
C ALA A 834 18.88 -19.01 -4.27
N ASP A 835 18.87 -20.33 -4.11
CA ASP A 835 18.05 -21.27 -4.88
C ASP A 835 16.64 -21.44 -4.30
N ASP A 836 16.37 -20.90 -3.11
CA ASP A 836 15.06 -20.92 -2.47
C ASP A 836 14.13 -19.92 -3.19
N PRO A 837 13.03 -20.37 -3.83
CA PRO A 837 12.07 -19.49 -4.49
C PRO A 837 11.28 -18.61 -3.50
N GLY A 838 11.38 -18.89 -2.20
CA GLY A 838 10.59 -18.26 -1.16
C GLY A 838 9.27 -19.00 -0.91
N ALA A 839 8.69 -18.77 0.26
CA ALA A 839 7.45 -19.42 0.69
C ALA A 839 6.24 -18.46 0.65
N PRO A 840 5.38 -18.52 -0.38
CA PRO A 840 4.15 -17.71 -0.44
C PRO A 840 3.14 -18.09 0.65
N THR A 841 3.06 -19.38 0.99
CA THR A 841 2.30 -19.92 2.12
C THR A 841 3.27 -20.46 3.17
N VAL A 842 3.06 -20.08 4.43
CA VAL A 842 3.80 -20.62 5.59
C VAL A 842 2.90 -21.49 6.46
N PHE A 843 3.50 -22.18 7.43
CA PHE A 843 2.83 -23.10 8.37
C PHE A 843 2.24 -24.38 7.76
N ILE A 844 2.75 -24.80 6.60
CA ILE A 844 2.32 -26.06 5.94
C ILE A 844 2.62 -27.25 6.86
N ASP A 845 3.86 -27.37 7.34
CA ASP A 845 4.28 -28.52 8.14
C ASP A 845 4.28 -28.24 9.64
N LYS A 846 4.73 -27.04 10.06
CA LYS A 846 4.87 -26.63 11.46
C LYS A 846 4.67 -25.13 11.70
N PHE A 847 4.26 -24.76 12.91
CA PHE A 847 4.22 -23.36 13.36
C PHE A 847 5.59 -22.91 13.89
N ALA A 848 5.78 -21.61 14.03
CA ALA A 848 7.02 -21.02 14.52
C ALA A 848 7.08 -20.90 16.05
N THR A 849 6.11 -21.49 16.75
CA THR A 849 6.09 -21.68 18.21
C THR A 849 7.16 -22.67 18.66
N ASP A 850 7.46 -22.67 19.96
CA ASP A 850 8.52 -23.50 20.56
C ASP A 850 8.24 -25.01 20.45
N ASP A 851 6.98 -25.42 20.56
CA ASP A 851 6.54 -26.81 20.36
C ASP A 851 6.06 -27.11 18.92
N GLY A 852 6.10 -26.11 18.05
CA GLY A 852 5.67 -26.18 16.65
C GLY A 852 4.17 -26.33 16.45
N ARG A 853 3.32 -26.08 17.47
CA ARG A 853 1.84 -26.13 17.44
C ARG A 853 1.22 -24.73 17.66
N VAL A 854 -0.02 -24.52 17.23
CA VAL A 854 -0.77 -23.31 17.62
C VAL A 854 -1.03 -23.34 19.12
N HIS A 855 -0.81 -22.22 19.81
CA HIS A 855 -1.27 -22.01 21.17
C HIS A 855 -2.62 -21.31 21.16
N LEU A 856 -3.69 -22.05 21.48
CA LEU A 856 -5.02 -21.46 21.61
C LEU A 856 -5.12 -20.69 22.93
N VAL A 857 -5.53 -19.43 22.84
CA VAL A 857 -5.73 -18.56 24.01
C VAL A 857 -7.19 -18.13 24.03
N PRO A 858 -8.01 -18.62 24.98
CA PRO A 858 -9.38 -18.18 25.12
C PRO A 858 -9.45 -16.69 25.42
N ALA A 859 -10.44 -16.01 24.86
CA ALA A 859 -10.65 -14.58 24.99
C ALA A 859 -12.08 -14.29 25.45
N ASP A 860 -12.22 -13.38 26.41
CA ASP A 860 -13.51 -12.98 26.96
C ASP A 860 -13.90 -11.57 26.53
N ILE A 861 -15.19 -11.25 26.63
CA ILE A 861 -15.71 -9.91 26.29
C ILE A 861 -15.18 -8.88 27.29
N ILE A 862 -14.43 -7.92 26.77
CA ILE A 862 -14.00 -6.71 27.49
C ILE A 862 -14.65 -5.53 26.79
N PRO A 863 -15.47 -4.72 27.49
CA PRO A 863 -16.09 -3.54 26.89
C PRO A 863 -15.03 -2.46 26.60
N ALA A 864 -15.33 -1.59 25.64
CA ALA A 864 -14.56 -0.39 25.34
C ALA A 864 -14.41 0.47 26.59
N ASP A 865 -13.31 1.22 26.64
CA ASP A 865 -12.97 2.09 27.77
C ASP A 865 -14.00 3.22 27.92
N GLU A 866 -14.49 3.75 26.79
CA GLU A 866 -15.38 4.90 26.76
C GLU A 866 -16.69 4.62 25.99
N ARG A 867 -17.71 4.11 26.70
CA ARG A 867 -19.04 3.82 26.14
C ARG A 867 -19.94 5.07 26.03
N PRO A 868 -20.85 5.11 25.03
CA PRO A 868 -21.85 6.17 24.94
C PRO A 868 -22.70 6.30 26.21
N ASP A 869 -23.07 7.54 26.52
CA ASP A 869 -23.97 7.88 27.63
C ASP A 869 -24.98 8.96 27.22
N ALA A 870 -25.70 9.53 28.19
CA ALA A 870 -26.71 10.55 27.91
C ALA A 870 -26.12 11.87 27.36
N GLU A 871 -24.86 12.18 27.66
CA GLU A 871 -24.20 13.41 27.20
C GLU A 871 -23.51 13.20 25.85
N PHE A 872 -22.91 12.02 25.65
CA PHE A 872 -22.19 11.61 24.44
C PHE A 872 -22.82 10.34 23.84
N PRO A 873 -23.98 10.44 23.16
CA PRO A 873 -24.77 9.28 22.76
C PRO A 873 -24.31 8.58 21.48
N PHE A 874 -23.35 9.14 20.74
CA PHE A 874 -22.84 8.57 19.48
C PHE A 874 -21.48 7.90 19.68
N VAL A 875 -21.12 6.98 18.79
CA VAL A 875 -19.76 6.42 18.67
C VAL A 875 -19.03 7.07 17.49
N LEU A 876 -17.84 7.62 17.76
CA LEU A 876 -16.89 8.04 16.72
C LEU A 876 -16.06 6.85 16.24
N ILE A 877 -16.13 6.59 14.93
CA ILE A 877 -15.30 5.62 14.24
C ILE A 877 -14.34 6.38 13.33
N THR A 878 -13.04 6.31 13.62
CA THR A 878 -12.03 6.93 12.75
C THR A 878 -11.61 5.97 11.62
N GLY A 879 -11.29 6.50 10.44
CA GLY A 879 -10.75 5.68 9.37
C GLY A 879 -10.07 6.44 8.24
N ARG A 880 -10.10 5.88 7.04
CA ARG A 880 -9.35 6.39 5.89
C ARG A 880 -10.28 6.59 4.70
N GLN A 881 -9.80 7.38 3.75
CA GLN A 881 -10.38 7.56 2.42
C GLN A 881 -9.47 6.97 1.36
N LEU A 882 -9.99 6.79 0.15
CA LEU A 882 -9.23 6.20 -0.96
C LEU A 882 -8.14 7.16 -1.46
N GLU A 883 -8.48 8.44 -1.56
CA GLU A 883 -7.68 9.51 -2.15
C GLU A 883 -6.53 9.88 -1.22
N HIS A 884 -6.82 9.97 0.08
CA HIS A 884 -5.86 10.46 1.07
C HIS A 884 -5.22 9.37 1.91
N TRP A 885 -3.92 9.54 2.14
CA TRP A 885 -3.12 8.58 2.88
C TRP A 885 -2.57 9.16 4.18
N HIS A 886 -2.83 8.44 5.27
CA HIS A 886 -2.37 8.76 6.62
C HIS A 886 -2.81 10.16 7.06
N THR A 887 -1.89 11.03 7.46
CA THR A 887 -2.15 12.41 7.89
C THR A 887 -2.26 13.39 6.71
N GLY A 888 -2.35 12.89 5.47
CA GLY A 888 -2.52 13.72 4.28
C GLY A 888 -1.26 14.49 3.84
N SER A 889 -0.12 14.37 4.53
CA SER A 889 1.08 15.18 4.27
C SER A 889 1.59 15.07 2.83
N MET A 890 1.51 13.87 2.24
CA MET A 890 1.85 13.63 0.83
C MET A 890 0.63 13.84 -0.10
N THR A 891 -0.49 13.19 0.20
CA THR A 891 -1.62 13.12 -0.75
C THR A 891 -2.38 14.43 -0.92
N ARG A 892 -2.44 15.27 0.12
CA ARG A 892 -3.05 16.60 0.00
C ARG A 892 -2.16 17.63 -0.70
N ARG A 893 -0.91 17.25 -0.99
CA ARG A 893 0.03 17.98 -1.85
C ARG A 893 0.18 17.36 -3.24
N ALA A 894 -0.66 16.36 -3.55
CA ALA A 894 -0.76 15.78 -4.86
C ALA A 894 -2.00 16.34 -5.56
N THR A 895 -1.81 16.99 -6.70
CA THR A 895 -2.82 17.85 -7.34
C THR A 895 -4.12 17.09 -7.62
N VAL A 896 -3.99 15.87 -8.15
CA VAL A 896 -5.15 15.04 -8.51
C VAL A 896 -5.88 14.53 -7.27
N LEU A 897 -5.16 14.12 -6.23
CA LEU A 897 -5.76 13.51 -5.05
C LEU A 897 -6.50 14.53 -4.20
N ASP A 898 -5.91 15.72 -4.01
CA ASP A 898 -6.57 16.82 -3.30
C ASP A 898 -7.78 17.34 -4.08
N ALA A 899 -7.71 17.43 -5.42
CA ALA A 899 -8.85 17.83 -6.23
C ALA A 899 -10.02 16.83 -6.21
N LEU A 900 -9.75 15.53 -6.01
CA LEU A 900 -10.80 14.50 -5.92
C LEU A 900 -11.56 14.57 -4.60
N GLU A 901 -10.88 14.88 -3.49
CA GLU A 901 -11.49 14.94 -2.16
C GLU A 901 -10.86 16.08 -1.34
N PRO A 902 -11.17 17.36 -1.63
CA PRO A 902 -10.47 18.50 -1.03
C PRO A 902 -10.93 18.83 0.39
N MET A 903 -12.15 18.42 0.75
CA MET A 903 -12.82 18.84 1.98
C MET A 903 -12.90 17.72 3.00
N ALA A 904 -12.60 18.06 4.26
CA ALA A 904 -12.87 17.17 5.37
C ALA A 904 -14.38 16.97 5.57
N THR A 905 -14.82 15.71 5.69
CA THR A 905 -16.22 15.36 5.97
C THR A 905 -16.36 14.32 7.06
N ALA A 906 -17.43 14.42 7.86
CA ALA A 906 -17.88 13.36 8.74
C ALA A 906 -19.09 12.66 8.13
N SER A 907 -19.09 11.32 8.12
CA SER A 907 -20.17 10.53 7.54
C SER A 907 -21.18 10.08 8.59
N MET A 908 -22.47 10.22 8.30
CA MET A 908 -23.58 9.76 9.12
C MET A 908 -24.67 9.11 8.26
N CYS A 909 -25.45 8.20 8.85
CA CYS A 909 -26.58 7.59 8.16
C CYS A 909 -27.74 8.58 7.97
N GLY A 910 -28.56 8.37 6.93
CA GLY A 910 -29.71 9.24 6.67
C GLY A 910 -30.73 9.28 7.82
N ALA A 911 -30.88 8.20 8.60
CA ALA A 911 -31.83 8.16 9.72
C ALA A 911 -31.42 9.09 10.86
N ASP A 912 -30.15 9.09 11.26
CA ASP A 912 -29.63 10.00 12.29
C ASP A 912 -29.66 11.44 11.79
N MET A 913 -29.26 11.67 10.54
CA MET A 913 -29.33 13.00 9.94
C MET A 913 -30.76 13.54 9.98
N GLN A 914 -31.75 12.75 9.57
CA GLN A 914 -33.16 13.14 9.61
C GLN A 914 -33.66 13.41 11.03
N ALA A 915 -33.31 12.57 12.00
CA ALA A 915 -33.68 12.74 13.40
C ALA A 915 -33.10 14.04 14.01
N MET A 916 -31.91 14.43 13.54
CA MET A 916 -31.25 15.69 13.91
C MET A 916 -31.63 16.88 13.01
N GLY A 917 -32.49 16.63 12.01
CA GLY A 917 -32.93 17.59 11.01
C GLY A 917 -31.81 18.13 10.14
N LEU A 918 -30.74 17.36 9.86
CA LEU A 918 -29.55 17.70 9.05
C LEU A 918 -29.69 17.27 7.58
N ASP A 919 -29.15 18.07 6.67
CA ASP A 919 -28.97 17.74 5.25
C ASP A 919 -27.48 17.51 4.92
N ALA A 920 -27.20 16.80 3.83
CA ALA A 920 -25.82 16.61 3.38
C ALA A 920 -25.20 17.97 3.02
N GLY A 921 -23.97 18.22 3.48
CA GLY A 921 -23.27 19.49 3.35
C GLY A 921 -23.45 20.44 4.53
N ASP A 922 -24.43 20.20 5.42
CA ASP A 922 -24.58 20.99 6.65
C ASP A 922 -23.31 20.91 7.52
N VAL A 923 -23.10 21.95 8.33
CA VAL A 923 -22.01 22.01 9.31
C VAL A 923 -22.46 21.42 10.64
N ILE A 924 -21.63 20.55 11.21
CA ILE A 924 -21.80 19.97 12.54
C ILE A 924 -20.55 20.19 13.39
N THR A 925 -20.73 20.23 14.70
CA THR A 925 -19.65 20.08 15.68
C THR A 925 -19.74 18.68 16.29
N VAL A 926 -18.66 17.91 16.18
CA VAL A 926 -18.46 16.63 16.86
C VAL A 926 -17.67 16.91 18.14
N LEU A 927 -18.23 16.59 19.31
CA LEU A 927 -17.60 16.83 20.60
C LEU A 927 -17.34 15.52 21.33
N SER A 928 -16.17 15.38 21.94
CA SER A 928 -15.87 14.35 22.94
C SER A 928 -15.53 14.99 24.29
N ARG A 929 -15.18 14.16 25.28
CA ARG A 929 -14.70 14.62 26.59
C ARG A 929 -13.35 15.35 26.54
N ARG A 930 -12.60 15.22 25.43
CA ARG A 930 -11.23 15.73 25.28
C ARG A 930 -11.10 16.90 24.31
N GLY A 931 -12.03 17.03 23.36
CA GLY A 931 -11.94 18.04 22.31
C GLY A 931 -13.13 18.03 21.38
N GLN A 932 -13.07 18.86 20.36
CA GLN A 932 -14.11 18.98 19.35
C GLN A 932 -13.54 19.24 17.97
N VAL A 933 -14.32 18.89 16.94
CA VAL A 933 -14.03 19.21 15.54
C VAL A 933 -15.31 19.74 14.89
N VAL A 934 -15.20 20.85 14.15
CA VAL A 934 -16.28 21.38 13.31
C VAL A 934 -16.05 20.93 11.88
N ILE A 935 -17.04 20.30 11.25
CA ILE A 935 -16.87 19.61 9.96
C ILE A 935 -18.19 19.55 9.18
N HIS A 936 -18.11 19.39 7.86
CA HIS A 936 -19.28 19.14 7.02
C HIS A 936 -19.76 17.70 7.16
N VAL A 937 -21.08 17.51 7.24
CA VAL A 937 -21.69 16.17 7.26
C VAL A 937 -21.92 15.65 5.84
N ARG A 938 -21.57 14.39 5.61
CA ARG A 938 -21.84 13.63 4.38
C ARG A 938 -22.78 12.48 4.71
N ARG A 939 -23.77 12.23 3.85
CA ARG A 939 -24.62 11.05 3.99
C ARG A 939 -23.86 9.80 3.58
N ASP A 940 -23.89 8.79 4.44
CA ASP A 940 -23.42 7.44 4.18
C ASP A 940 -24.29 6.44 4.93
N ASP A 941 -25.23 5.82 4.21
CA ASP A 941 -26.16 4.85 4.79
C ASP A 941 -25.48 3.52 5.17
N GLY A 942 -24.21 3.32 4.82
CA GLY A 942 -23.40 2.23 5.34
C GLY A 942 -22.96 2.45 6.79
N THR A 943 -22.98 3.69 7.29
CA THR A 943 -22.67 4.01 8.70
C THR A 943 -23.83 3.55 9.60
N PRO A 944 -23.58 2.87 10.73
CA PRO A 944 -24.66 2.41 11.59
C PRO A 944 -25.32 3.58 12.34
N VAL A 945 -26.59 3.40 12.71
CA VAL A 945 -27.33 4.34 13.56
C VAL A 945 -26.60 4.53 14.89
N GLY A 946 -26.49 5.77 15.36
CA GLY A 946 -25.78 6.13 16.57
C GLY A 946 -24.25 6.17 16.40
N ALA A 947 -23.74 6.24 15.17
CA ALA A 947 -22.32 6.38 14.90
C ALA A 947 -22.02 7.52 13.91
N VAL A 948 -20.80 8.06 14.03
CA VAL A 948 -20.23 9.02 13.09
C VAL A 948 -18.87 8.50 12.64
N PHE A 949 -18.62 8.51 11.33
CA PHE A 949 -17.32 8.15 10.77
C PHE A 949 -16.53 9.40 10.40
N MET A 950 -15.23 9.44 10.72
CA MET A 950 -14.37 10.56 10.33
C MET A 950 -12.98 10.10 9.83
N PRO A 951 -12.52 10.57 8.66
CA PRO A 951 -11.14 10.37 8.22
C PRO A 951 -10.19 11.25 9.02
N PHE A 952 -8.94 10.80 9.21
CA PHE A 952 -7.92 11.54 9.97
C PHE A 952 -6.82 12.20 9.09
N ALA A 953 -7.07 12.33 7.79
CA ALA A 953 -6.10 12.91 6.83
C ALA A 953 -6.13 14.45 6.75
N TYR A 954 -7.01 15.09 7.50
CA TYR A 954 -7.27 16.53 7.45
C TYR A 954 -6.79 17.19 8.74
N TYR A 955 -5.87 18.13 8.62
CA TYR A 955 -5.29 18.78 9.79
C TYR A 955 -6.22 19.84 10.38
N GLU A 956 -7.00 20.48 9.53
CA GLU A 956 -8.03 21.45 9.85
C GLU A 956 -9.21 20.80 10.58
N ALA A 957 -9.35 19.47 10.48
CA ALA A 957 -10.38 18.67 11.12
C ALA A 957 -9.79 17.39 11.76
N ALA A 958 -8.76 17.57 12.59
CA ALA A 958 -7.99 16.47 13.16
C ALA A 958 -8.83 15.56 14.09
N ALA A 959 -9.20 14.37 13.60
CA ALA A 959 -10.03 13.42 14.35
C ALA A 959 -9.47 13.00 15.71
N ASN A 960 -8.15 12.91 15.80
CA ASN A 960 -7.48 12.45 17.01
C ASN A 960 -7.46 13.48 18.17
N LEU A 961 -8.00 14.69 17.97
CA LEU A 961 -8.36 15.57 19.08
C LEU A 961 -9.42 14.94 19.99
N MET A 962 -10.24 14.04 19.43
CA MET A 962 -11.34 13.42 20.15
C MET A 962 -11.04 12.02 20.64
N THR A 963 -10.07 11.31 20.06
CA THR A 963 -9.80 9.89 20.35
C THR A 963 -9.19 9.65 21.73
N ASN A 964 -9.32 8.43 22.23
CA ASN A 964 -8.88 8.02 23.57
C ASN A 964 -7.48 7.36 23.51
N ALA A 965 -6.70 7.56 24.57
CA ALA A 965 -5.36 6.97 24.72
C ALA A 965 -5.35 5.66 25.55
N ALA A 966 -6.53 5.10 25.89
CA ALA A 966 -6.62 3.81 26.58
C ALA A 966 -6.00 2.69 25.75
N LEU A 967 -5.16 1.89 26.40
CA LEU A 967 -4.29 0.92 25.75
C LEU A 967 -4.80 -0.51 25.90
N ASP A 968 -4.74 -1.27 24.81
CA ASP A 968 -4.78 -2.73 24.87
C ASP A 968 -3.73 -3.28 25.86
N PRO A 969 -4.10 -4.14 26.82
CA PRO A 969 -3.18 -4.63 27.85
C PRO A 969 -1.92 -5.29 27.31
N PHE A 970 -2.01 -6.01 26.18
CA PHE A 970 -0.94 -6.83 25.62
C PHE A 970 -0.24 -6.09 24.50
N GLY A 971 -1.00 -5.74 23.46
CA GLY A 971 -0.50 -5.04 22.32
C GLY A 971 0.03 -3.70 22.74
N LYS A 972 -0.63 -2.94 23.64
CA LYS A 972 -0.46 -1.50 23.95
C LYS A 972 -0.99 -0.53 22.88
N ILE A 973 -1.96 -0.96 22.05
CA ILE A 973 -2.52 -0.09 20.99
C ILE A 973 -3.58 0.81 21.62
N PRO A 974 -3.63 2.11 21.30
CA PRO A 974 -4.71 2.99 21.76
C PRO A 974 -6.04 2.77 21.01
N GLU A 975 -7.14 3.02 21.70
CA GLU A 975 -8.51 2.85 21.19
C GLU A 975 -8.93 3.98 20.21
N PHE A 976 -8.57 3.83 18.93
CA PHE A 976 -8.94 4.79 17.88
C PHE A 976 -10.33 4.56 17.27
N LYS A 977 -10.83 3.32 17.33
CA LYS A 977 -12.06 2.91 16.61
C LYS A 977 -13.32 3.06 17.44
N TYR A 978 -13.18 3.51 18.68
CA TYR A 978 -14.28 3.66 19.60
C TYR A 978 -14.05 4.86 20.51
N CYS A 979 -14.95 5.83 20.46
CA CYS A 979 -14.95 6.99 21.34
C CYS A 979 -16.37 7.53 21.42
N ALA A 980 -16.90 7.74 22.63
CA ALA A 980 -18.20 8.38 22.77
C ALA A 980 -18.13 9.86 22.38
N VAL A 981 -19.08 10.32 21.57
CA VAL A 981 -19.19 11.71 21.10
C VAL A 981 -20.63 12.22 21.10
N ALA A 982 -20.78 13.54 21.08
CA ALA A 982 -22.02 14.25 20.86
C ALA A 982 -21.96 15.01 19.53
N ILE A 983 -23.08 15.05 18.81
CA ILE A 983 -23.20 15.79 17.55
C ILE A 983 -24.09 17.01 17.78
N ARG A 984 -23.62 18.19 17.40
CA ARG A 984 -24.38 19.45 17.46
C ARG A 984 -24.43 20.10 16.09
N ARG A 985 -25.59 20.62 15.71
CA ARG A 985 -25.76 21.40 14.48
C ARG A 985 -25.01 22.73 14.59
N GLY A 986 -24.31 23.13 13.54
CA GLY A 986 -23.58 24.40 13.44
C GLY A 986 -22.15 24.34 13.99
N GLY A 987 -21.50 25.51 13.98
CA GLY A 987 -20.08 25.69 14.28
C GLY A 987 -19.42 26.60 13.25
N VAL A 988 -18.20 27.04 13.52
CA VAL A 988 -17.37 27.77 12.53
C VAL A 988 -16.35 26.77 11.99
N VAL A 989 -16.51 26.35 10.74
CA VAL A 989 -15.53 25.49 10.07
C VAL A 989 -14.22 26.28 9.96
N ALA A 990 -13.10 25.61 10.19
CA ALA A 990 -11.80 26.17 9.82
C ALA A 990 -11.83 26.59 8.34
N ALA A 991 -11.17 27.70 7.99
CA ALA A 991 -11.07 28.09 6.59
C ALA A 991 -10.56 26.89 5.76
N VAL A 992 -11.18 26.60 4.62
CA VAL A 992 -10.74 25.50 3.74
C VAL A 992 -9.35 25.85 3.23
N SER A 993 -8.33 25.27 3.86
CA SER A 993 -6.92 25.42 3.52
C SER A 993 -6.35 24.04 3.18
N GLY A 994 -6.71 23.54 1.99
CA GLY A 994 -5.95 22.46 1.36
C GLY A 994 -4.58 22.97 0.98
N TYR A 995 -3.56 22.11 1.01
CA TYR A 995 -2.16 22.46 0.71
C TYR A 995 -1.92 22.94 -0.75
N GLY A 996 -2.98 23.25 -1.51
CA GLY A 996 -2.97 23.85 -2.85
C GLY A 996 -4.24 24.64 -3.20
N ALA A 997 -5.10 25.01 -2.24
CA ALA A 997 -6.42 25.61 -2.53
C ALA A 997 -6.37 26.99 -3.25
N ASN A 998 -5.19 27.59 -3.39
CA ASN A 998 -4.98 28.87 -4.08
C ASN A 998 -4.09 28.79 -5.34
N SER A 999 -3.70 27.61 -5.82
CA SER A 999 -2.99 27.47 -7.10
C SER A 999 -3.95 27.11 -8.24
N ALA A 1000 -4.98 27.94 -8.46
CA ALA A 1000 -5.55 28.00 -9.80
C ALA A 1000 -4.48 28.63 -10.71
N PRO A 1001 -4.12 28.02 -11.86
CA PRO A 1001 -3.30 28.73 -12.83
C PRO A 1001 -4.06 29.99 -13.25
N ALA A 1002 -3.37 31.13 -13.28
CA ALA A 1002 -3.89 32.31 -13.96
C ALA A 1002 -4.28 31.89 -15.40
N GLU A 1003 -5.50 32.24 -15.79
CA GLU A 1003 -6.15 31.88 -17.07
C GLU A 1003 -5.26 32.01 -18.32
#